data_AF-A0A6L9A8U1-F1
#
_entry.id   AF-A0A6L9A8U1-F1
#
_cell.length_a   1.000
_cell.length_b   1.000
_cell.length_c   1.000
_cell.angle_alpha   90.00
_cell.angle_beta   90.00
_cell.angle_gamma   90.00
#
_symmetry.space_group_name_H-M   'P 1'
#
loop_
_entity.id
_entity.type
_entity.pdbx_description
1 polymer ?
#
loop_
_entity_poly.entity_id
_entity_poly.type
_entity_poly.pdbx_seq_one_letter_code
_entity_poly.pdbx_strand_id
1 'polypeptide(L)'
;MTDAGRQELVNANKTGTNKVEIVSVGLGSRYYVTSTTQTKITDEIKRLTTIGGKVVSPDTIHVTAKDDSKDEYVVHTIGLYTNKGTLFAVYSQEQVIINKASSTIALISSDIAIKNLDTKNITFGDVEFINPPATETVVGVARFANEQEIDEGTDDSLAVSAKRLKQAIVKHEQSRNHPDATLTSKGIVQLSNATNSTSEKLAATPKAVKAAYDLADGKYTAQNATTAQKGIVQLSSDTNSTSETRAATPKAVKEVFDLTKQKQPADDTLTALAGLATAANKLPYFTGKDTVALADLTSVGRNILAKTSVLAVIQYLGLRELGTSGEKIPLLSTANTWSERQTFNGGLNGALTGNADTATKLKTARKINNVSFDGSSDITLTASDIEALPLEDARKIIQPLPDVWIPFNDSLDMITGFSPSYKKIVIGDDEITMPGDKVVKFKRASKATYINKSGVLTEAAIDEPRFERDGLLIEGQRTNYMLNSENPASWGRSSNMDVPETGKDSFGFTYGKFVCNDSLIGQTSAINMASIAATKSVDVSGYNKYVTTSCRFKTELQVRLRIRFDKYDGSATTFLGDAYIDTQTLEINMTGGAASRITARVRKDEATGWIFAEATIQAIDGELKIGSQIQYSPKQGGATVSGDYIYLATPQVENGPCVSSFIISGTTAATRASDIVTVPIKNNLYNLPFTVLCEVHKNWYKTPNAAPRVFDTGGHQTGAAIILGFGSSADYDGFPYCDIGGANRRVNENASLEKMVMGMRVKSDQSTCAVSNGRISSETKTTWSYIQNSATIRIGGQTTAGLRHLFGHIRNFRIWHKALTDQQMAEVI
;
A
#
# COMPACT_ATOMS: atom_id res chain seq x y z
N MET A 1 -5.85 57.52 -40.84
CA MET A 1 -6.65 58.29 -39.85
C MET A 1 -6.91 59.67 -40.43
N THR A 2 -8.12 60.19 -40.28
CA THR A 2 -8.50 61.54 -40.76
C THR A 2 -8.19 62.61 -39.71
N ASP A 3 -8.20 63.89 -40.10
CA ASP A 3 -8.00 65.02 -39.20
C ASP A 3 -9.19 65.16 -38.23
N ALA A 4 -10.40 64.85 -38.67
CA ALA A 4 -11.60 64.82 -37.83
C ALA A 4 -11.54 63.69 -36.79
N GLY A 5 -11.13 62.48 -37.19
CA GLY A 5 -10.93 61.36 -36.27
C GLY A 5 -9.83 61.63 -35.24
N ARG A 6 -8.76 62.29 -35.68
CA ARG A 6 -7.68 62.74 -34.79
C ARG A 6 -8.17 63.77 -33.77
N GLN A 7 -8.95 64.77 -34.20
CA GLN A 7 -9.50 65.78 -33.30
C GLN A 7 -10.41 65.17 -32.23
N GLU A 8 -11.17 64.14 -32.56
CA GLU A 8 -12.03 63.46 -31.59
C GLU A 8 -11.22 62.69 -30.53
N LEU A 9 -10.08 62.12 -30.93
CA LEU A 9 -9.18 61.39 -30.04
C LEU A 9 -8.33 62.31 -29.16
N VAL A 10 -8.06 63.56 -29.56
CA VAL A 10 -7.24 64.51 -28.78
C VAL A 10 -8.11 65.27 -27.78
N ASN A 11 -7.71 65.32 -26.51
CA ASN A 11 -8.43 66.10 -25.51
C ASN A 11 -8.32 67.62 -25.75
N ALA A 12 -9.31 68.40 -25.32
CA ALA A 12 -9.37 69.86 -25.58
C ALA A 12 -8.13 70.63 -25.07
N ASN A 13 -7.45 70.09 -24.04
CA ASN A 13 -6.26 70.67 -23.42
C ASN A 13 -4.94 70.19 -24.06
N LYS A 14 -4.97 69.30 -25.05
CA LYS A 14 -3.80 68.65 -25.69
C LYS A 14 -2.83 67.95 -24.73
N THR A 15 -3.32 67.45 -23.60
CA THR A 15 -2.53 66.75 -22.56
C THR A 15 -2.67 65.22 -22.57
N GLY A 16 -3.52 64.66 -23.46
CA GLY A 16 -3.78 63.23 -23.56
C GLY A 16 -4.87 62.88 -24.58
N THR A 17 -5.31 61.62 -24.61
CA THR A 17 -6.37 61.14 -25.53
C THR A 17 -7.74 60.99 -24.83
N ASN A 18 -8.82 61.33 -25.53
CA ASN A 18 -10.20 61.08 -25.10
C ASN A 18 -10.61 59.63 -25.40
N LYS A 19 -11.62 59.11 -24.71
CA LYS A 19 -12.28 57.86 -25.11
C LYS A 19 -13.04 58.05 -26.41
N VAL A 20 -12.73 57.23 -27.41
CA VAL A 20 -13.40 57.22 -28.72
C VAL A 20 -13.94 55.82 -28.97
N GLU A 21 -15.24 55.73 -29.24
CA GLU A 21 -15.89 54.46 -29.51
C GLU A 21 -16.13 54.30 -31.00
N ILE A 22 -15.63 53.21 -31.59
CA ILE A 22 -15.90 52.83 -32.98
C ILE A 22 -17.12 51.92 -33.00
N VAL A 23 -18.15 52.30 -33.76
CA VAL A 23 -19.45 51.58 -33.77
C VAL A 23 -19.90 51.14 -35.15
N SER A 24 -19.23 51.58 -36.23
CA SER A 24 -19.59 51.11 -37.57
C SER A 24 -18.43 51.12 -38.56
N VAL A 25 -18.55 50.28 -39.59
CA VAL A 25 -17.65 50.21 -40.74
C VAL A 25 -18.42 50.54 -42.01
N GLY A 26 -18.00 51.59 -42.72
CA GLY A 26 -18.49 51.91 -44.07
C GLY A 26 -17.71 51.18 -45.14
N LEU A 27 -18.41 50.66 -46.14
CA LEU A 27 -17.85 49.96 -47.30
C LEU A 27 -18.06 50.82 -48.55
N GLY A 28 -17.02 50.99 -49.35
CA GLY A 28 -17.06 51.73 -50.62
C GLY A 28 -16.70 50.87 -51.82
N SER A 29 -17.38 51.09 -52.95
CA SER A 29 -17.24 50.26 -54.16
C SER A 29 -16.14 50.68 -55.11
N ARG A 30 -15.47 51.81 -54.87
CA ARG A 30 -14.39 52.32 -55.73
C ARG A 30 -13.10 52.58 -54.97
N TYR A 31 -11.99 52.41 -55.68
CA TYR A 31 -10.67 52.83 -55.25
C TYR A 31 -10.47 54.33 -55.48
N TYR A 32 -9.82 55.01 -54.53
CA TYR A 32 -9.31 56.37 -54.69
C TYR A 32 -8.13 56.62 -53.74
N VAL A 33 -7.33 57.65 -54.04
CA VAL A 33 -6.27 58.12 -53.14
C VAL A 33 -6.91 58.84 -51.95
N THR A 34 -6.69 58.32 -50.74
CA THR A 34 -7.26 58.89 -49.50
C THR A 34 -6.56 60.18 -49.09
N SER A 35 -7.26 61.04 -48.36
CA SER A 35 -6.75 62.31 -47.80
C SER A 35 -7.12 62.42 -46.32
N THR A 36 -6.25 63.08 -45.53
CA THR A 36 -6.49 63.29 -44.10
C THR A 36 -7.68 64.22 -43.84
N THR A 37 -8.02 65.11 -44.78
CA THR A 37 -9.13 66.06 -44.65
C THR A 37 -10.51 65.46 -44.94
N GLN A 38 -10.59 64.18 -45.32
CA GLN A 38 -11.85 63.53 -45.65
C GLN A 38 -12.74 63.34 -44.44
N THR A 39 -14.03 63.63 -44.60
CA THR A 39 -15.06 63.48 -43.56
C THR A 39 -16.02 62.32 -43.85
N LYS A 40 -16.00 61.76 -45.07
CA LYS A 40 -16.79 60.61 -45.53
C LYS A 40 -15.99 59.80 -46.55
N ILE A 41 -16.31 58.52 -46.69
CA ILE A 41 -15.77 57.70 -47.79
C ILE A 41 -16.56 57.97 -49.09
N THR A 42 -15.89 57.84 -50.24
CA THR A 42 -16.53 58.00 -51.57
C THR A 42 -17.22 56.71 -52.00
N ASP A 43 -18.36 56.84 -52.69
CA ASP A 43 -19.17 55.72 -53.21
C ASP A 43 -19.49 54.68 -52.13
N GLU A 44 -19.92 55.15 -50.96
CA GLU A 44 -20.33 54.29 -49.85
C GLU A 44 -21.57 53.48 -50.25
N ILE A 45 -21.39 52.16 -50.28
CA ILE A 45 -22.43 51.20 -50.65
C ILE A 45 -23.14 50.62 -49.44
N LYS A 46 -22.48 50.60 -48.27
CA LYS A 46 -23.07 50.04 -47.06
C LYS A 46 -22.39 50.51 -45.78
N ARG A 47 -23.18 50.59 -44.70
CA ARG A 47 -22.70 50.79 -43.33
C ARG A 47 -23.01 49.56 -42.48
N LEU A 48 -21.98 48.90 -41.95
CA LEU A 48 -22.10 47.77 -41.05
C LEU A 48 -22.02 48.25 -39.59
N THR A 49 -23.05 47.93 -38.81
CA THR A 49 -23.10 48.21 -37.36
C THR A 49 -22.75 46.97 -36.53
N THR A 50 -22.72 45.79 -37.14
CA THR A 50 -22.29 44.53 -36.51
C THR A 50 -20.77 44.46 -36.51
N ILE A 51 -20.14 45.16 -35.57
CA ILE A 51 -18.69 45.28 -35.50
C ILE A 51 -18.18 44.96 -34.09
N GLY A 52 -17.02 44.33 -34.01
CA GLY A 52 -16.31 44.06 -32.77
C GLY A 52 -14.83 44.38 -32.95
N GLY A 53 -14.14 44.71 -31.87
CA GLY A 53 -12.72 44.99 -31.96
C GLY A 53 -12.05 45.04 -30.60
N LYS A 54 -10.72 45.00 -30.60
CA LYS A 54 -9.92 45.19 -29.40
C LYS A 54 -8.65 45.95 -29.71
N VAL A 55 -8.13 46.65 -28.71
CA VAL A 55 -6.75 47.14 -28.74
C VAL A 55 -5.83 45.93 -28.54
N VAL A 56 -4.97 45.64 -29.53
CA VAL A 56 -4.04 44.49 -29.50
C VAL A 56 -2.63 44.89 -29.07
N SER A 57 -2.24 46.16 -29.27
CA SER A 57 -0.98 46.76 -28.81
C SER A 57 -1.17 48.28 -28.62
N PRO A 58 -0.21 49.01 -28.00
CA PRO A 58 -0.31 50.47 -27.80
C PRO A 58 -0.55 51.30 -29.07
N ASP A 59 -0.24 50.75 -30.24
CA ASP A 59 -0.37 51.40 -31.54
C ASP A 59 -1.28 50.64 -32.52
N THR A 60 -1.85 49.49 -32.14
CA THR A 60 -2.61 48.65 -33.09
C THR A 60 -3.97 48.27 -32.53
N ILE A 61 -5.00 48.41 -33.37
CA ILE A 61 -6.37 47.94 -33.10
C ILE A 61 -6.71 46.80 -34.05
N HIS A 62 -7.40 45.79 -33.54
CA HIS A 62 -8.02 44.73 -34.32
C HIS A 62 -9.50 45.05 -34.49
N VAL A 63 -9.99 45.08 -35.73
CA VAL A 63 -11.40 45.36 -36.04
C VAL A 63 -11.97 44.26 -36.90
N THR A 64 -13.13 43.74 -36.49
CA THR A 64 -13.92 42.75 -37.22
C THR A 64 -15.32 43.30 -37.50
N ALA A 65 -15.77 43.23 -38.75
CA ALA A 65 -17.13 43.58 -39.15
C ALA A 65 -17.80 42.39 -39.85
N LYS A 66 -19.07 42.14 -39.52
CA LYS A 66 -19.88 41.05 -40.09
C LYS A 66 -21.06 41.61 -40.89
N ASP A 67 -21.34 41.00 -42.04
CA ASP A 67 -22.57 41.23 -42.80
C ASP A 67 -23.20 39.89 -43.21
N ASP A 68 -24.36 39.60 -42.65
CA ASP A 68 -25.18 38.41 -42.94
C ASP A 68 -26.45 38.73 -43.77
N SER A 69 -26.59 39.96 -44.26
CA SER A 69 -27.66 40.32 -45.19
C SER A 69 -27.48 39.67 -46.56
N LYS A 70 -28.50 39.78 -47.42
CA LYS A 70 -28.48 39.27 -48.79
C LYS A 70 -27.86 40.23 -49.82
N ASP A 71 -27.35 41.38 -49.38
CA ASP A 71 -26.77 42.37 -50.29
C ASP A 71 -25.50 41.82 -50.97
N GLU A 72 -25.32 42.17 -52.25
CA GLU A 72 -24.16 41.83 -53.07
C GLU A 72 -23.32 43.06 -53.33
N TYR A 73 -22.01 42.94 -53.14
CA TYR A 73 -21.11 44.06 -53.35
C TYR A 73 -19.64 43.65 -53.48
N VAL A 74 -18.90 44.53 -54.14
CA VAL A 74 -17.44 44.51 -54.23
C VAL A 74 -16.90 45.71 -53.46
N VAL A 75 -15.96 45.48 -52.56
CA VAL A 75 -15.39 46.53 -51.69
C VAL A 75 -13.96 46.83 -52.12
N HIS A 76 -13.69 48.11 -52.34
CA HIS A 76 -12.34 48.65 -52.55
C HIS A 76 -11.91 49.61 -51.44
N THR A 77 -12.86 50.08 -50.63
CA THR A 77 -12.64 51.07 -49.59
C THR A 77 -13.34 50.68 -48.29
N ILE A 78 -12.66 50.89 -47.17
CA ILE A 78 -13.17 50.66 -45.81
C ILE A 78 -13.00 51.95 -45.01
N GLY A 79 -14.07 52.41 -44.35
CA GLY A 79 -14.06 53.54 -43.43
C GLY A 79 -14.50 53.13 -42.02
N LEU A 80 -13.74 53.49 -40.99
CA LEU A 80 -14.14 53.31 -39.59
C LEU A 80 -14.86 54.56 -39.10
N TYR A 81 -15.98 54.39 -38.40
CA TYR A 81 -16.78 55.51 -37.91
C TYR A 81 -17.04 55.43 -36.41
N THR A 82 -16.94 56.59 -35.75
CA THR A 82 -17.20 56.74 -34.32
C THR A 82 -18.70 56.76 -34.01
N ASN A 83 -19.06 56.62 -32.73
CA ASN A 83 -20.44 56.78 -32.27
C ASN A 83 -21.06 58.17 -32.53
N LYS A 84 -20.22 59.19 -32.81
CA LYS A 84 -20.66 60.53 -33.23
C LYS A 84 -20.80 60.68 -34.76
N GLY A 85 -20.57 59.61 -35.51
CA GLY A 85 -20.61 59.61 -36.98
C GLY A 85 -19.36 60.20 -37.64
N THR A 86 -18.30 60.49 -36.89
CA THR A 86 -17.03 60.97 -37.43
C THR A 86 -16.32 59.85 -38.19
N LEU A 87 -15.86 60.09 -39.42
CA LEU A 87 -14.96 59.18 -40.12
C LEU A 87 -13.60 59.16 -39.40
N PHE A 88 -13.30 58.10 -38.67
CA PHE A 88 -12.10 57.97 -37.86
C PHE A 88 -10.86 57.65 -38.69
N ALA A 89 -10.99 56.65 -39.57
CA ALA A 89 -9.93 56.22 -40.48
C ALA A 89 -10.53 55.69 -41.78
N VAL A 90 -9.76 55.78 -42.87
CA VAL A 90 -10.14 55.27 -44.18
C VAL A 90 -8.95 54.55 -44.79
N TYR A 91 -9.23 53.42 -45.44
CA TYR A 91 -8.30 52.64 -46.23
C TYR A 91 -8.93 52.33 -47.58
N SER A 92 -8.17 52.50 -48.66
CA SER A 92 -8.62 52.23 -50.02
C SER A 92 -7.47 51.65 -50.82
N GLN A 93 -7.75 50.64 -51.66
CA GLN A 93 -6.77 50.01 -52.53
C GLN A 93 -7.38 49.63 -53.88
N GLU A 94 -6.53 49.54 -54.90
CA GLU A 94 -6.96 49.24 -56.28
C GLU A 94 -7.48 47.81 -56.41
N GLN A 95 -6.85 46.84 -55.76
CA GLN A 95 -7.35 45.46 -55.72
C GLN A 95 -8.61 45.35 -54.83
N VAL A 96 -9.54 44.48 -55.24
CA VAL A 96 -10.72 44.14 -54.43
C VAL A 96 -10.28 43.67 -53.04
N ILE A 97 -10.83 44.30 -52.00
CA ILE A 97 -10.60 43.91 -50.60
C ILE A 97 -11.47 42.69 -50.28
N ILE A 98 -12.76 42.77 -50.60
CA ILE A 98 -13.71 41.67 -50.41
C ILE A 98 -14.81 41.73 -51.46
N ASN A 99 -15.27 40.56 -51.92
CA ASN A 99 -16.43 40.40 -52.77
C ASN A 99 -17.45 39.52 -52.04
N LYS A 100 -18.68 39.98 -51.90
CA LYS A 100 -19.76 39.27 -51.20
C LYS A 100 -20.89 38.93 -52.18
N ALA A 101 -21.23 37.65 -52.24
CA ALA A 101 -22.40 37.14 -52.93
C ALA A 101 -23.61 37.00 -51.97
N SER A 102 -24.83 36.99 -52.52
CA SER A 102 -26.09 37.01 -51.75
C SER A 102 -26.30 35.80 -50.83
N SER A 103 -25.65 34.67 -51.12
CA SER A 103 -25.71 33.42 -50.34
C SER A 103 -24.61 33.27 -49.29
N THR A 104 -23.75 34.28 -49.12
CA THR A 104 -22.55 34.20 -48.26
C THR A 104 -22.59 35.27 -47.16
N ILE A 105 -22.04 34.93 -45.99
CA ILE A 105 -21.76 35.89 -44.91
C ILE A 105 -20.38 36.50 -45.18
N ALA A 106 -20.25 37.83 -45.15
CA ALA A 106 -18.96 38.48 -45.20
C ALA A 106 -18.44 38.75 -43.79
N LEU A 107 -17.19 38.37 -43.53
CA LEU A 107 -16.45 38.71 -42.32
C LEU A 107 -15.18 39.46 -42.75
N ILE A 108 -15.04 40.70 -42.33
CA ILE A 108 -13.88 41.53 -42.61
C ILE A 108 -13.13 41.71 -41.29
N SER A 109 -11.92 41.18 -41.18
CA SER A 109 -11.09 41.29 -39.99
C SER A 109 -9.74 41.88 -40.36
N SER A 110 -9.29 42.91 -39.64
CA SER A 110 -8.04 43.62 -39.97
C SER A 110 -7.38 44.24 -38.74
N ASP A 111 -6.06 44.14 -38.70
CA ASP A 111 -5.21 44.89 -37.77
C ASP A 111 -4.82 46.23 -38.38
N ILE A 112 -5.02 47.31 -37.63
CA ILE A 112 -4.78 48.68 -38.08
C ILE A 112 -3.78 49.34 -37.13
N ALA A 113 -2.57 49.58 -37.63
CA ALA A 113 -1.52 50.29 -36.92
C ALA A 113 -1.68 51.82 -37.05
N ILE A 114 -1.77 52.50 -35.92
CA ILE A 114 -1.89 53.95 -35.74
C ILE A 114 -0.52 54.48 -35.27
N LYS A 115 0.36 54.79 -36.23
CA LYS A 115 1.79 55.09 -35.99
C LYS A 115 2.11 56.28 -35.07
N ASN A 116 1.15 57.13 -34.71
CA ASN A 116 1.44 58.42 -34.05
C ASN A 116 0.59 58.71 -32.78
N LEU A 117 -0.20 57.77 -32.24
CA LEU A 117 -1.09 57.98 -31.09
C LEU A 117 -1.30 56.68 -30.28
N ASP A 118 -1.44 56.80 -28.94
CA ASP A 118 -1.79 55.69 -28.04
C ASP A 118 -3.26 55.26 -28.24
N THR A 119 -3.47 54.00 -28.62
CA THR A 119 -4.78 53.40 -28.91
C THR A 119 -5.56 52.98 -27.67
N LYS A 120 -4.98 53.10 -26.46
CA LYS A 120 -5.55 52.66 -25.19
C LYS A 120 -6.96 53.20 -24.88
N ASN A 121 -7.33 54.35 -25.45
CA ASN A 121 -8.63 54.98 -25.24
C ASN A 121 -9.66 54.68 -26.36
N ILE A 122 -9.35 53.78 -27.30
CA ILE A 122 -10.30 53.32 -28.32
C ILE A 122 -11.09 52.12 -27.78
N THR A 123 -12.42 52.21 -27.81
CA THR A 123 -13.33 51.13 -27.37
C THR A 123 -14.25 50.70 -28.52
N PHE A 124 -14.79 49.49 -28.42
CA PHE A 124 -15.74 48.89 -29.38
C PHE A 124 -17.02 48.47 -28.66
N GLY A 125 -18.16 48.54 -29.34
CA GLY A 125 -19.48 48.39 -28.73
C GLY A 125 -19.82 46.99 -28.21
N ASP A 126 -19.63 45.93 -29.01
CA ASP A 126 -20.04 44.55 -28.65
C ASP A 126 -18.96 43.53 -29.09
N VAL A 127 -18.49 42.68 -28.18
CA VAL A 127 -17.17 42.00 -28.28
C VAL A 127 -17.21 40.47 -28.53
N GLU A 128 -18.37 39.91 -28.89
CA GLU A 128 -18.58 38.46 -28.88
C GLU A 128 -18.00 37.65 -30.08
N PHE A 129 -17.27 38.25 -31.03
CA PHE A 129 -16.80 37.54 -32.23
C PHE A 129 -15.34 37.88 -32.64
N ILE A 130 -14.37 37.66 -31.75
CA ILE A 130 -12.95 37.67 -32.13
C ILE A 130 -12.38 36.25 -32.09
N ASN A 131 -11.72 35.83 -33.19
CA ASN A 131 -10.98 34.57 -33.29
C ASN A 131 -9.46 34.86 -33.28
N PRO A 132 -8.86 35.30 -32.15
CA PRO A 132 -7.41 35.54 -32.08
C PRO A 132 -6.62 34.23 -32.22
N PRO A 133 -5.32 34.26 -32.56
CA PRO A 133 -4.45 33.08 -32.48
C PRO A 133 -4.38 32.53 -31.06
N ALA A 134 -4.38 31.21 -30.91
CA ALA A 134 -4.28 30.56 -29.59
C ALA A 134 -2.89 30.79 -28.99
N THR A 135 -2.84 31.10 -27.69
CA THR A 135 -1.60 31.11 -26.88
C THR A 135 -1.89 30.43 -25.55
N GLU A 136 -0.86 30.13 -24.75
CA GLU A 136 -1.04 29.49 -23.43
C GLU A 136 -1.94 30.30 -22.47
N THR A 137 -2.10 31.61 -22.70
CA THR A 137 -2.89 32.52 -21.85
C THR A 137 -4.12 33.11 -22.54
N VAL A 138 -4.30 32.86 -23.84
CA VAL A 138 -5.41 33.41 -24.64
C VAL A 138 -6.04 32.32 -25.49
N VAL A 139 -7.34 32.08 -25.26
CA VAL A 139 -8.14 31.18 -26.10
C VAL A 139 -8.22 31.73 -27.52
N GLY A 140 -7.94 30.88 -28.52
CA GLY A 140 -7.86 31.29 -29.91
C GLY A 140 -7.86 30.13 -30.90
N VAL A 141 -7.49 30.40 -32.15
CA VAL A 141 -7.37 29.42 -33.25
C VAL A 141 -5.91 28.99 -33.41
N ALA A 142 -5.64 27.68 -33.42
CA ALA A 142 -4.31 27.09 -33.65
C ALA A 142 -4.29 26.25 -34.94
N ARG A 143 -3.16 26.24 -35.66
CA ARG A 143 -2.92 25.36 -36.81
C ARG A 143 -2.38 24.00 -36.35
N PHE A 144 -2.75 22.91 -37.00
CA PHE A 144 -2.11 21.60 -36.78
C PHE A 144 -0.71 21.51 -37.41
N ALA A 145 0.24 20.98 -36.65
CA ALA A 145 1.61 20.72 -37.10
C ALA A 145 1.68 19.63 -38.19
N ASN A 146 2.60 19.79 -39.13
CA ASN A 146 2.98 18.75 -40.09
C ASN A 146 4.04 17.79 -39.48
N GLU A 147 4.43 16.76 -40.22
CA GLU A 147 5.33 15.70 -39.71
C GLU A 147 6.75 16.20 -39.39
N GLN A 148 7.28 17.08 -40.23
CA GLN A 148 8.60 17.68 -40.04
C GLN A 148 8.60 18.61 -38.82
N GLU A 149 7.55 19.43 -38.67
CA GLU A 149 7.38 20.34 -37.53
C GLU A 149 7.30 19.59 -36.19
N ILE A 150 6.71 18.39 -36.17
CA ILE A 150 6.63 17.54 -34.97
C ILE A 150 7.98 16.87 -34.65
N ASP A 151 8.71 16.43 -35.69
CA ASP A 151 10.04 15.86 -35.52
C ASP A 151 11.06 16.91 -35.04
N GLU A 152 10.92 18.17 -35.47
CA GLU A 152 11.78 19.30 -35.05
C GLU A 152 11.39 19.84 -33.66
N GLY A 153 10.09 19.94 -33.36
CA GLY A 153 9.59 20.28 -32.02
C GLY A 153 9.92 21.68 -31.52
N THR A 154 10.08 22.66 -32.42
CA THR A 154 10.58 24.01 -32.09
C THR A 154 9.53 25.11 -31.98
N ASP A 155 8.29 24.89 -32.44
CA ASP A 155 7.22 25.89 -32.48
C ASP A 155 6.07 25.46 -31.54
N ASP A 156 5.89 26.23 -30.46
CA ASP A 156 4.87 26.00 -29.43
C ASP A 156 3.46 26.48 -29.84
N SER A 157 3.34 27.21 -30.95
CA SER A 157 2.06 27.73 -31.46
C SER A 157 1.25 26.70 -32.26
N LEU A 158 1.81 25.51 -32.50
CA LEU A 158 1.19 24.47 -33.33
C LEU A 158 0.54 23.36 -32.49
N ALA A 159 -0.68 22.97 -32.87
CA ALA A 159 -1.38 21.85 -32.25
C ALA A 159 -0.96 20.51 -32.88
N VAL A 160 -0.83 19.46 -32.07
CA VAL A 160 -0.55 18.10 -32.57
C VAL A 160 -1.85 17.29 -32.63
N SER A 161 -2.15 16.68 -33.78
CA SER A 161 -3.33 15.80 -33.91
C SER A 161 -3.05 14.41 -33.32
N ALA A 162 -4.11 13.73 -32.84
CA ALA A 162 -4.00 12.37 -32.28
C ALA A 162 -3.33 11.36 -33.23
N LYS A 163 -3.57 11.47 -34.54
CA LYS A 163 -2.95 10.62 -35.56
C LYS A 163 -1.43 10.82 -35.61
N ARG A 164 -0.97 12.07 -35.58
CA ARG A 164 0.45 12.40 -35.63
C ARG A 164 1.16 12.07 -34.33
N LEU A 165 0.50 12.29 -33.19
CA LEU A 165 1.00 11.84 -31.89
C LEU A 165 1.22 10.32 -31.86
N LYS A 166 0.25 9.53 -32.36
CA LYS A 166 0.41 8.08 -32.47
C LYS A 166 1.60 7.70 -33.35
N GLN A 167 1.81 8.37 -34.48
CA GLN A 167 2.95 8.09 -35.35
C GLN A 167 4.30 8.39 -34.66
N ALA A 168 4.41 9.52 -33.95
CA ALA A 168 5.61 9.86 -33.19
C ALA A 168 5.88 8.84 -32.06
N ILE A 169 4.84 8.38 -31.37
CA ILE A 169 4.95 7.35 -30.32
C ILE A 169 5.41 6.01 -30.92
N VAL A 170 4.85 5.56 -32.04
CA VAL A 170 5.28 4.32 -32.72
C VAL A 170 6.72 4.43 -33.22
N LYS A 171 7.12 5.59 -33.76
CA LYS A 171 8.50 5.86 -34.17
C LYS A 171 9.46 5.83 -32.97
N HIS A 172 9.03 6.35 -31.81
CA HIS A 172 9.79 6.28 -30.56
C HIS A 172 9.93 4.83 -30.04
N GLU A 173 8.83 4.07 -30.01
CA GLU A 173 8.78 2.66 -29.61
C GLU A 173 9.70 1.78 -30.46
N GLN A 174 9.78 2.05 -31.76
CA GLN A 174 10.65 1.32 -32.71
C GLN A 174 12.11 1.83 -32.70
N SER A 175 12.39 2.92 -32.00
CA SER A 175 13.76 3.45 -31.88
C SER A 175 14.51 2.81 -30.72
N ARG A 176 15.84 2.81 -30.78
CA ARG A 176 16.68 2.58 -29.59
C ARG A 176 17.28 3.87 -29.05
N ASN A 177 16.64 5.01 -29.31
CA ASN A 177 17.15 6.33 -28.91
C ASN A 177 16.81 6.62 -27.44
N HIS A 178 17.21 5.69 -26.57
CA HIS A 178 17.09 5.79 -25.12
C HIS A 178 18.51 5.94 -24.55
N PRO A 179 18.69 6.74 -23.49
CA PRO A 179 19.97 6.82 -22.81
C PRO A 179 20.38 5.44 -22.28
N ASP A 180 21.69 5.16 -22.28
CA ASP A 180 22.24 3.97 -21.63
C ASP A 180 21.97 4.01 -20.12
N ALA A 181 21.73 2.85 -19.51
CA ALA A 181 21.55 2.78 -18.06
C ALA A 181 22.85 3.12 -17.32
N THR A 182 22.71 3.79 -16.19
CA THR A 182 23.80 4.04 -15.24
C THR A 182 23.38 3.58 -13.85
N LEU A 183 24.30 3.64 -12.88
CA LEU A 183 24.00 3.30 -11.48
C LEU A 183 22.94 4.22 -10.85
N THR A 184 22.70 5.40 -11.42
CA THR A 184 21.80 6.43 -10.87
C THR A 184 20.65 6.81 -11.80
N SER A 185 20.62 6.29 -13.03
CA SER A 185 19.61 6.64 -14.02
C SER A 185 19.22 5.42 -14.86
N LYS A 186 17.91 5.21 -15.01
CA LYS A 186 17.36 4.10 -15.81
C LYS A 186 17.69 4.32 -17.30
N GLY A 187 17.97 3.24 -18.02
CA GLY A 187 18.29 3.26 -19.45
C GLY A 187 18.42 1.85 -20.03
N ILE A 188 18.96 1.74 -21.25
CA ILE A 188 19.21 0.44 -21.92
C ILE A 188 20.61 -0.10 -21.58
N VAL A 189 20.78 -1.42 -21.52
CA VAL A 189 22.08 -2.10 -21.27
C VAL A 189 22.32 -3.20 -22.31
N GLN A 190 23.57 -3.47 -22.64
CA GLN A 190 23.96 -4.60 -23.47
C GLN A 190 24.32 -5.81 -22.58
N LEU A 191 23.87 -7.00 -22.96
CA LEU A 191 24.12 -8.22 -22.17
C LEU A 191 25.52 -8.80 -22.45
N SER A 192 26.18 -9.33 -21.42
CA SER A 192 27.47 -10.00 -21.50
C SER A 192 27.46 -11.39 -20.86
N ASN A 193 28.05 -12.36 -21.55
CA ASN A 193 28.27 -13.72 -21.06
C ASN A 193 29.63 -13.91 -20.36
N ALA A 194 30.46 -12.88 -20.26
CA ALA A 194 31.78 -12.99 -19.65
C ALA A 194 31.68 -13.14 -18.12
N THR A 195 32.44 -14.07 -17.55
CA THR A 195 32.49 -14.33 -16.09
C THR A 195 33.47 -13.42 -15.34
N ASN A 196 34.19 -12.56 -16.06
CA ASN A 196 35.24 -11.67 -15.54
C ASN A 196 35.12 -10.22 -16.07
N SER A 197 33.93 -9.82 -16.54
CA SER A 197 33.71 -8.45 -17.05
C SER A 197 33.89 -7.40 -15.96
N THR A 198 34.62 -6.33 -16.28
CA THR A 198 34.75 -5.12 -15.43
C THR A 198 33.89 -3.96 -15.90
N SER A 199 33.04 -4.17 -16.92
CA SER A 199 32.21 -3.12 -17.49
C SER A 199 30.97 -2.84 -16.63
N GLU A 200 30.79 -1.58 -16.25
CA GLU A 200 29.57 -1.09 -15.58
C GLU A 200 28.42 -0.79 -16.56
N LYS A 201 28.69 -0.87 -17.87
CA LYS A 201 27.71 -0.62 -18.94
C LYS A 201 27.03 -1.88 -19.46
N LEU A 202 27.55 -3.05 -19.07
CA LEU A 202 27.06 -4.35 -19.53
C LEU A 202 26.40 -5.11 -18.37
N ALA A 203 25.26 -5.75 -18.63
CA ALA A 203 24.61 -6.60 -17.65
C ALA A 203 25.03 -8.07 -17.85
N ALA A 204 25.37 -8.76 -16.76
CA ALA A 204 25.70 -10.19 -16.80
C ALA A 204 24.45 -11.03 -17.10
N THR A 205 24.58 -12.05 -17.95
CA THR A 205 23.49 -13.00 -18.21
C THR A 205 23.39 -14.06 -17.11
N PRO A 206 22.24 -14.76 -16.99
CA PRO A 206 22.14 -15.96 -16.15
C PRO A 206 23.19 -17.03 -16.47
N LYS A 207 23.63 -17.12 -17.74
CA LYS A 207 24.69 -18.04 -18.16
C LYS A 207 26.05 -17.65 -17.58
N ALA A 208 26.41 -16.35 -17.58
CA ALA A 208 27.62 -15.86 -16.95
C ALA A 208 27.60 -16.12 -15.43
N VAL A 209 26.46 -15.83 -14.78
CA VAL A 209 26.30 -16.05 -13.33
C VAL A 209 26.41 -17.53 -12.99
N LYS A 210 25.78 -18.42 -13.77
CA LYS A 210 25.87 -19.87 -13.56
C LYS A 210 27.30 -20.38 -13.75
N ALA A 211 28.00 -19.95 -14.80
CA ALA A 211 29.37 -20.35 -15.03
C ALA A 211 30.33 -19.87 -13.92
N ALA A 212 30.11 -18.67 -13.37
CA ALA A 212 30.86 -18.18 -12.21
C ALA A 212 30.55 -18.97 -10.94
N TYR A 213 29.28 -19.35 -10.72
CA TYR A 213 28.85 -20.20 -9.61
C TYR A 213 29.48 -21.59 -9.70
N ASP A 214 29.42 -22.26 -10.85
CA ASP A 214 29.98 -23.60 -11.04
C ASP A 214 31.52 -23.60 -10.82
N LEU A 215 32.20 -22.52 -11.21
CA LEU A 215 33.63 -22.32 -10.94
C LEU A 215 33.93 -22.16 -9.44
N ALA A 216 33.05 -21.49 -8.69
CA ALA A 216 33.18 -21.34 -7.24
C ALA A 216 32.89 -22.65 -6.49
N ASP A 217 31.84 -23.36 -6.90
CA ASP A 217 31.45 -24.66 -6.36
C ASP A 217 32.54 -25.73 -6.57
N GLY A 218 33.14 -25.78 -7.76
CA GLY A 218 34.24 -26.69 -8.09
C GLY A 218 35.56 -26.42 -7.35
N LYS A 219 35.73 -25.26 -6.69
CA LYS A 219 36.92 -24.94 -5.90
C LYS A 219 36.86 -25.42 -4.45
N TYR A 220 35.73 -25.98 -3.98
CA TYR A 220 35.65 -26.66 -2.69
C TYR A 220 36.14 -28.13 -2.80
N THR A 221 37.43 -28.31 -3.14
CA THR A 221 38.10 -29.61 -3.03
C THR A 221 39.22 -29.49 -2.00
N ALA A 222 38.97 -29.98 -0.79
CA ALA A 222 39.96 -29.96 0.28
C ALA A 222 41.12 -30.91 -0.06
N GLN A 223 42.29 -30.37 -0.42
CA GLN A 223 43.50 -31.15 -0.63
C GLN A 223 44.18 -31.48 0.71
N ASN A 224 44.90 -32.60 0.78
CA ASN A 224 45.69 -32.96 1.96
C ASN A 224 46.77 -31.90 2.23
N ALA A 225 46.99 -31.55 3.50
CA ALA A 225 48.08 -30.67 3.88
C ALA A 225 49.44 -31.37 3.70
N THR A 226 50.45 -30.61 3.29
CA THR A 226 51.85 -31.00 3.35
C THR A 226 52.63 -29.95 4.14
N THR A 227 53.91 -30.21 4.43
CA THR A 227 54.78 -29.22 5.09
C THR A 227 55.04 -27.96 4.24
N ALA A 228 54.67 -27.98 2.95
CA ALA A 228 54.80 -26.84 2.03
C ALA A 228 53.45 -26.26 1.55
N GLN A 229 52.31 -26.91 1.85
CA GLN A 229 50.99 -26.52 1.34
C GLN A 229 49.90 -26.70 2.41
N LYS A 230 49.09 -25.65 2.62
CA LYS A 230 47.93 -25.70 3.54
C LYS A 230 46.84 -26.63 2.99
N GLY A 231 46.25 -27.45 3.85
CA GLY A 231 45.20 -28.43 3.49
C GLY A 231 44.55 -29.10 4.72
N ILE A 232 43.91 -30.25 4.52
CA ILE A 232 43.31 -31.08 5.59
C ILE A 232 44.26 -32.21 6.06
N VAL A 233 44.26 -32.56 7.35
CA VAL A 233 45.14 -33.59 7.94
C VAL A 233 44.36 -34.49 8.91
N GLN A 234 44.68 -35.80 8.94
CA GLN A 234 44.04 -36.75 9.87
C GLN A 234 44.67 -36.69 11.27
N LEU A 235 43.90 -36.95 12.32
CA LEU A 235 44.43 -36.99 13.70
C LEU A 235 44.89 -38.41 14.08
N SER A 236 45.94 -38.51 14.90
CA SER A 236 46.40 -39.76 15.53
C SER A 236 46.61 -39.58 17.04
N SER A 237 46.25 -40.61 17.82
CA SER A 237 46.50 -40.64 19.27
C SER A 237 47.62 -41.62 19.67
N ASP A 238 48.40 -42.13 18.71
CA ASP A 238 49.54 -42.99 19.00
C ASP A 238 50.69 -42.16 19.59
N THR A 239 51.31 -42.64 20.67
CA THR A 239 52.40 -41.93 21.39
C THR A 239 53.79 -42.14 20.78
N ASN A 240 53.89 -42.96 19.72
CA ASN A 240 55.12 -43.27 19.00
C ASN A 240 54.96 -43.17 17.47
N SER A 241 53.98 -42.41 16.97
CA SER A 241 53.73 -42.30 15.54
C SER A 241 54.90 -41.63 14.80
N THR A 242 55.30 -42.21 13.67
CA THR A 242 56.31 -41.65 12.75
C THR A 242 55.68 -41.06 11.47
N SER A 243 54.34 -40.91 11.44
CA SER A 243 53.60 -40.45 10.26
C SER A 243 53.71 -38.93 10.07
N GLU A 244 54.15 -38.51 8.88
CA GLU A 244 54.15 -37.10 8.47
C GLU A 244 52.81 -36.62 7.90
N THR A 245 51.82 -37.51 7.77
CA THR A 245 50.49 -37.22 7.20
C THR A 245 49.38 -37.12 8.25
N ARG A 246 49.73 -37.23 9.54
CA ARG A 246 48.79 -37.18 10.66
C ARG A 246 49.26 -36.21 11.74
N ALA A 247 48.35 -35.50 12.40
CA ALA A 247 48.65 -34.64 13.54
C ALA A 247 48.38 -35.36 14.87
N ALA A 248 49.28 -35.17 15.86
CA ALA A 248 49.10 -35.72 17.20
C ALA A 248 47.92 -35.05 17.93
N THR A 249 47.11 -35.85 18.62
CA THR A 249 46.02 -35.32 19.46
C THR A 249 46.55 -34.82 20.81
N PRO A 250 45.82 -33.92 21.50
CA PRO A 250 46.13 -33.56 22.89
C PRO A 250 46.23 -34.75 23.84
N LYS A 251 45.50 -35.84 23.54
CA LYS A 251 45.58 -37.10 24.30
C LYS A 251 46.97 -37.74 24.19
N ALA A 252 47.50 -37.92 22.98
CA ALA A 252 48.85 -38.46 22.78
C ALA A 252 49.92 -37.57 23.42
N VAL A 253 49.80 -36.25 23.27
CA VAL A 253 50.72 -35.28 23.89
C VAL A 253 50.67 -35.37 25.42
N LYS A 254 49.47 -35.49 26.00
CA LYS A 254 49.28 -35.66 27.44
C LYS A 254 49.88 -36.98 27.95
N GLU A 255 49.67 -38.08 27.25
CA GLU A 255 50.23 -39.40 27.65
C GLU A 255 51.77 -39.38 27.62
N VAL A 256 52.39 -38.76 26.61
CA VAL A 256 53.85 -38.55 26.56
C VAL A 256 54.32 -37.63 27.69
N PHE A 257 53.57 -36.56 27.98
CA PHE A 257 53.88 -35.64 29.08
C PHE A 257 53.78 -36.31 30.46
N ASP A 258 52.78 -37.15 30.68
CA ASP A 258 52.63 -37.90 31.93
C ASP A 258 53.72 -38.97 32.08
N LEU A 259 54.13 -39.63 30.97
CA LEU A 259 55.25 -40.58 30.97
C LEU A 259 56.58 -39.89 31.29
N THR A 260 56.84 -38.71 30.72
CA THR A 260 58.08 -37.95 30.98
C THR A 260 58.18 -37.46 32.42
N LYS A 261 57.05 -37.15 33.10
CA LYS A 261 57.04 -36.84 34.54
C LYS A 261 57.47 -37.98 35.45
N GLN A 262 57.31 -39.24 35.03
CA GLN A 262 57.73 -40.40 35.82
C GLN A 262 59.19 -40.80 35.59
N LYS A 263 59.87 -40.15 34.63
CA LYS A 263 61.28 -40.39 34.36
C LYS A 263 62.10 -39.32 35.08
N GLN A 264 63.22 -39.72 35.67
CA GLN A 264 64.24 -38.78 36.10
C GLN A 264 64.74 -38.01 34.85
N PRO A 265 64.86 -36.66 34.88
CA PRO A 265 65.56 -35.92 33.84
C PRO A 265 66.95 -36.52 33.62
N ALA A 266 67.38 -36.64 32.36
CA ALA A 266 68.75 -37.07 32.07
C ALA A 266 69.73 -36.14 32.80
N ASP A 267 70.48 -36.73 33.73
CA ASP A 267 71.44 -36.03 34.57
C ASP A 267 72.71 -36.88 34.59
N ASP A 268 73.82 -36.25 34.21
CA ASP A 268 75.10 -36.92 34.02
C ASP A 268 75.63 -37.46 35.36
N THR A 269 75.42 -36.73 36.45
CA THR A 269 75.76 -37.17 37.82
C THR A 269 74.96 -38.41 38.23
N LEU A 270 73.63 -38.44 38.04
CA LEU A 270 72.81 -39.59 38.40
C LEU A 270 73.13 -40.83 37.55
N THR A 271 73.48 -40.62 36.28
CA THR A 271 73.97 -41.67 35.38
C THR A 271 75.31 -42.25 35.87
N ALA A 272 76.23 -41.38 36.32
CA ALA A 272 77.51 -41.79 36.89
C ALA A 272 77.35 -42.57 38.22
N LEU A 273 76.40 -42.18 39.09
CA LEU A 273 76.07 -42.95 40.29
C LEU A 273 75.46 -44.32 39.96
N ALA A 274 74.54 -44.38 39.00
CA ALA A 274 73.88 -45.63 38.58
C ALA A 274 74.86 -46.63 37.94
N GLY A 275 75.96 -46.15 37.35
CA GLY A 275 77.02 -46.97 36.75
C GLY A 275 78.04 -47.55 37.75
N LEU A 276 77.97 -47.22 39.05
CA LEU A 276 78.90 -47.77 40.05
C LEU A 276 78.66 -49.26 40.30
N ALA A 277 79.73 -50.05 40.35
CA ALA A 277 79.66 -51.46 40.73
C ALA A 277 79.28 -51.60 42.22
N THR A 278 78.13 -52.20 42.52
CA THR A 278 77.68 -52.37 43.91
C THR A 278 78.60 -53.34 44.67
N ALA A 279 79.14 -52.89 45.80
CA ALA A 279 80.01 -53.68 46.66
C ALA A 279 79.86 -53.29 48.14
N ALA A 280 80.00 -54.27 49.04
CA ALA A 280 79.91 -54.02 50.47
C ALA A 280 81.03 -53.11 50.97
N ASN A 281 80.75 -52.32 52.02
CA ASN A 281 81.71 -51.45 52.70
C ASN A 281 82.37 -50.37 51.81
N LYS A 282 81.71 -49.96 50.72
CA LYS A 282 82.16 -48.86 49.87
C LYS A 282 81.36 -47.58 50.14
N LEU A 283 82.01 -46.43 50.02
CA LEU A 283 81.38 -45.11 50.02
C LEU A 283 81.50 -44.50 48.63
N PRO A 284 80.39 -44.19 47.94
CA PRO A 284 80.40 -43.38 46.73
C PRO A 284 80.91 -41.97 47.01
N TYR A 285 81.83 -41.48 46.20
CA TYR A 285 82.34 -40.12 46.27
C TYR A 285 82.65 -39.56 44.88
N PHE A 286 82.49 -38.26 44.73
CA PHE A 286 82.78 -37.58 43.47
C PHE A 286 84.29 -37.41 43.28
N THR A 287 84.80 -37.81 42.12
CA THR A 287 86.20 -37.59 41.71
C THR A 287 86.36 -36.37 40.78
N GLY A 288 85.24 -35.75 40.42
CA GLY A 288 85.13 -34.64 39.49
C GLY A 288 83.66 -34.33 39.20
N LYS A 289 83.40 -33.33 38.35
CA LYS A 289 82.04 -33.03 37.90
C LYS A 289 81.50 -34.22 37.11
N ASP A 290 80.33 -34.74 37.51
CA ASP A 290 79.65 -35.87 36.87
C ASP A 290 80.47 -37.19 36.80
N THR A 291 81.47 -37.34 37.67
CA THR A 291 82.29 -38.56 37.79
C THR A 291 82.33 -39.03 39.23
N VAL A 292 81.99 -40.30 39.46
CA VAL A 292 81.91 -40.89 40.81
C VAL A 292 82.74 -42.16 40.88
N ALA A 293 83.40 -42.37 42.01
CA ALA A 293 84.14 -43.58 42.31
C ALA A 293 83.74 -44.12 43.69
N LEU A 294 84.22 -45.31 44.01
CA LEU A 294 84.02 -45.95 45.30
C LEU A 294 85.30 -45.89 46.11
N ALA A 295 85.20 -45.38 47.35
CA ALA A 295 86.26 -45.48 48.34
C ALA A 295 85.93 -46.60 49.34
N ASP A 296 86.96 -47.18 49.97
CA ASP A 296 86.76 -48.07 51.11
C ASP A 296 86.27 -47.30 52.33
N LEU A 297 85.10 -47.66 52.86
CA LEU A 297 84.61 -47.12 54.12
C LEU A 297 85.10 -48.03 55.25
N THR A 298 85.94 -47.49 56.12
CA THR A 298 86.47 -48.25 57.26
C THR A 298 85.39 -48.53 58.31
N SER A 299 85.64 -49.49 59.21
CA SER A 299 84.77 -49.74 60.36
C SER A 299 84.63 -48.50 61.27
N VAL A 300 85.70 -47.71 61.43
CA VAL A 300 85.70 -46.43 62.16
C VAL A 300 84.77 -45.42 61.50
N GLY A 301 84.87 -45.24 60.17
CA GLY A 301 84.00 -44.33 59.42
C GLY A 301 82.51 -44.70 59.53
N ARG A 302 82.19 -45.99 59.41
CA ARG A 302 80.82 -46.48 59.66
C ARG A 302 80.35 -46.19 61.08
N ASN A 303 81.21 -46.38 62.08
CA ASN A 303 80.86 -46.14 63.48
C ASN A 303 80.57 -44.67 63.78
N ILE A 304 81.28 -43.71 63.16
CA ILE A 304 81.00 -42.27 63.29
C ILE A 304 79.66 -41.92 62.64
N LEU A 305 79.46 -42.31 61.38
CA LEU A 305 78.23 -42.01 60.62
C LEU A 305 76.98 -42.67 61.23
N ALA A 306 77.14 -43.80 61.93
CA ALA A 306 76.05 -44.50 62.60
C ALA A 306 75.65 -43.86 63.95
N LYS A 307 76.38 -42.84 64.45
CA LYS A 307 75.99 -42.16 65.69
C LYS A 307 74.76 -41.29 65.44
N THR A 308 73.74 -41.47 66.27
CA THR A 308 72.42 -40.82 66.12
C THR A 308 72.31 -39.46 66.81
N SER A 309 73.37 -38.98 67.45
CA SER A 309 73.39 -37.65 68.06
C SER A 309 74.76 -37.00 67.96
N VAL A 310 74.72 -35.67 67.87
CA VAL A 310 75.92 -34.83 67.97
C VAL A 310 76.68 -35.17 69.25
N LEU A 311 75.97 -35.40 70.37
CA LEU A 311 76.57 -35.86 71.62
C LEU A 311 77.27 -37.22 71.50
N ALA A 312 76.70 -38.19 70.78
CA ALA A 312 77.31 -39.51 70.57
C ALA A 312 78.52 -39.45 69.62
N VAL A 313 78.52 -38.54 68.63
CA VAL A 313 79.68 -38.23 67.79
C VAL A 313 80.76 -37.56 68.62
N ILE A 314 80.39 -36.55 69.39
CA ILE A 314 81.25 -35.81 70.31
C ILE A 314 81.85 -36.72 71.39
N GLN A 315 81.09 -37.68 71.90
CA GLN A 315 81.56 -38.71 72.84
C GLN A 315 82.50 -39.71 72.17
N TYR A 316 82.17 -40.16 70.95
CA TYR A 316 83.05 -41.03 70.17
C TYR A 316 84.38 -40.35 69.80
N LEU A 317 84.37 -39.02 69.63
CA LEU A 317 85.53 -38.17 69.33
C LEU A 317 86.20 -37.54 70.56
N GLY A 318 85.63 -37.70 71.77
CA GLY A 318 86.21 -37.22 73.03
C GLY A 318 86.11 -35.71 73.34
N LEU A 319 85.14 -34.96 72.80
CA LEU A 319 85.07 -33.48 72.85
C LEU A 319 84.00 -32.92 73.82
N ARG A 320 84.09 -33.06 75.16
CA ARG A 320 83.05 -32.54 76.09
C ARG A 320 83.31 -31.11 76.64
N GLU A 321 82.19 -30.39 76.79
CA GLU A 321 81.92 -28.98 77.16
C GLU A 321 82.27 -28.52 78.60
N LEU A 322 82.46 -27.20 78.78
CA LEU A 322 81.67 -26.29 79.67
C LEU A 322 82.17 -24.82 79.61
N GLY A 323 81.24 -23.84 79.53
CA GLY A 323 81.52 -22.41 79.72
C GLY A 323 80.38 -21.47 79.28
N THR A 324 79.66 -20.90 80.25
CA THR A 324 78.29 -20.35 80.24
C THR A 324 78.08 -18.91 79.70
N SER A 325 78.79 -18.47 78.66
CA SER A 325 78.52 -17.19 78.00
C SER A 325 79.19 -17.07 76.62
N GLY A 326 78.44 -16.70 75.57
CA GLY A 326 79.00 -16.17 74.31
C GLY A 326 78.65 -17.02 73.07
N GLU A 327 77.54 -16.73 72.39
CA GLU A 327 77.46 -15.88 71.16
C GLU A 327 77.72 -16.69 69.86
N LYS A 328 76.96 -16.55 68.77
CA LYS A 328 76.47 -15.31 68.16
C LYS A 328 75.09 -15.40 67.49
N ILE A 329 74.32 -14.33 67.65
CA ILE A 329 73.20 -13.90 66.81
C ILE A 329 73.75 -12.92 65.74
N PRO A 330 73.24 -12.88 64.50
CA PRO A 330 73.42 -11.71 63.62
C PRO A 330 72.18 -10.79 63.51
N LEU A 331 72.45 -9.47 63.48
CA LEU A 331 71.55 -8.29 63.40
C LEU A 331 70.86 -8.06 62.02
N LEU A 332 69.70 -7.38 62.02
CA LEU A 332 68.91 -6.93 60.85
C LEU A 332 69.26 -5.47 60.41
N SER A 333 69.24 -5.14 59.09
CA SER A 333 69.38 -3.75 58.55
C SER A 333 68.54 -3.44 57.27
N THR A 334 68.54 -2.18 56.79
CA THR A 334 67.53 -1.47 55.95
C THR A 334 67.38 -1.87 54.47
N ALA A 335 67.95 -2.98 54.03
CA ALA A 335 67.70 -3.53 52.69
C ALA A 335 67.55 -5.05 52.78
N ASN A 336 66.44 -5.50 53.34
CA ASN A 336 66.13 -6.92 53.40
C ASN A 336 65.40 -7.34 52.11
N THR A 337 66.01 -8.23 51.33
CA THR A 337 65.31 -8.99 50.29
C THR A 337 64.84 -10.30 50.92
N TRP A 338 63.53 -10.48 51.03
CA TRP A 338 62.94 -11.67 51.62
C TRP A 338 62.62 -12.63 50.48
N SER A 339 63.53 -13.56 50.22
CA SER A 339 63.44 -14.53 49.14
C SER A 339 62.36 -15.61 49.38
N GLU A 340 61.75 -15.62 50.57
CA GLU A 340 60.68 -16.55 50.93
C GLU A 340 59.42 -15.83 51.42
N ARG A 341 58.27 -16.53 51.32
CA ARG A 341 56.94 -16.01 51.65
C ARG A 341 56.89 -15.49 53.09
N GLN A 342 56.49 -14.22 53.24
CA GLN A 342 56.29 -13.58 54.54
C GLN A 342 54.81 -13.54 54.92
N THR A 343 54.53 -13.75 56.20
CA THR A 343 53.17 -13.70 56.76
C THR A 343 53.06 -12.49 57.68
N PHE A 344 52.21 -11.52 57.32
CA PHE A 344 51.96 -10.33 58.11
C PHE A 344 50.60 -10.45 58.82
N ASN A 345 50.62 -10.77 60.12
CA ASN A 345 49.41 -11.06 60.90
C ASN A 345 48.49 -9.85 61.17
N GLY A 346 48.90 -8.62 60.81
CA GLY A 346 48.12 -7.38 61.02
C GLY A 346 47.57 -6.75 59.73
N GLY A 347 47.79 -7.37 58.57
CA GLY A 347 47.49 -6.77 57.26
C GLY A 347 48.55 -5.75 56.79
N LEU A 348 48.47 -5.38 55.50
CA LEU A 348 49.34 -4.42 54.83
C LEU A 348 48.50 -3.21 54.39
N ASN A 349 48.95 -1.98 54.62
CA ASN A 349 48.22 -0.76 54.22
C ASN A 349 49.12 0.13 53.34
N GLY A 350 48.76 0.28 52.06
CA GLY A 350 49.53 1.04 51.05
C GLY A 350 49.04 0.80 49.61
N ALA A 351 49.46 1.64 48.65
CA ALA A 351 49.13 1.48 47.24
C ALA A 351 49.94 0.34 46.60
N LEU A 352 49.26 -0.72 46.15
CA LEU A 352 49.85 -1.89 45.50
C LEU A 352 49.58 -1.79 43.98
N THR A 353 50.60 -2.02 43.15
CA THR A 353 50.46 -2.15 41.68
C THR A 353 50.76 -3.59 41.26
N GLY A 354 49.72 -4.30 40.80
CA GLY A 354 49.78 -5.71 40.37
C GLY A 354 48.42 -6.40 40.45
N ASN A 355 48.25 -7.53 39.75
CA ASN A 355 47.03 -8.37 39.84
C ASN A 355 47.09 -9.23 41.11
N ALA A 356 45.98 -9.35 41.83
CA ALA A 356 45.88 -10.26 42.98
C ALA A 356 45.65 -11.69 42.48
N ASP A 357 46.65 -12.57 42.60
CA ASP A 357 46.57 -14.00 42.21
C ASP A 357 45.37 -14.76 42.82
N THR A 358 44.74 -14.21 43.87
CA THR A 358 43.62 -14.83 44.60
C THR A 358 42.25 -14.18 44.34
N ALA A 359 42.14 -13.20 43.44
CA ALA A 359 40.86 -12.53 43.19
C ALA A 359 39.92 -13.42 42.36
N THR A 360 39.00 -14.10 43.05
CA THR A 360 38.01 -15.01 42.44
C THR A 360 36.62 -14.39 42.30
N LYS A 361 36.40 -13.15 42.75
CA LYS A 361 35.13 -12.41 42.59
C LYS A 361 35.29 -10.88 42.71
N LEU A 362 34.36 -10.13 42.14
CA LEU A 362 34.20 -8.67 42.26
C LEU A 362 33.75 -8.30 43.67
N LYS A 363 34.37 -7.26 44.26
CA LYS A 363 33.98 -6.74 45.59
C LYS A 363 32.54 -6.24 45.64
N THR A 364 32.01 -5.75 44.52
CA THR A 364 30.61 -5.33 44.38
C THR A 364 30.06 -5.90 43.09
N ALA A 365 29.19 -6.91 43.19
CA ALA A 365 28.51 -7.52 42.06
C ALA A 365 27.79 -6.46 41.21
N ARG A 366 27.83 -6.61 39.89
CA ARG A 366 27.09 -5.77 38.93
C ARG A 366 25.93 -6.58 38.36
N LYS A 367 24.90 -5.90 37.87
CA LYS A 367 23.83 -6.55 37.11
C LYS A 367 24.09 -6.37 35.61
N ILE A 368 23.97 -7.44 34.83
CA ILE A 368 23.93 -7.41 33.37
C ILE A 368 22.55 -7.91 32.98
N ASN A 369 21.74 -7.02 32.40
CA ASN A 369 20.33 -7.24 32.11
C ASN A 369 19.53 -7.87 33.26
N ASN A 370 19.62 -7.23 34.44
CA ASN A 370 19.04 -7.66 35.71
C ASN A 370 19.58 -8.97 36.33
N VAL A 371 20.47 -9.71 35.67
CA VAL A 371 21.17 -10.88 36.23
C VAL A 371 22.43 -10.45 36.97
N SER A 372 22.60 -10.89 38.21
CA SER A 372 23.76 -10.55 39.06
C SER A 372 25.03 -11.30 38.60
N PHE A 373 26.13 -10.57 38.45
CA PHE A 373 27.44 -11.09 38.06
C PHE A 373 28.55 -10.54 38.96
N ASP A 374 29.34 -11.45 39.52
CA ASP A 374 30.49 -11.14 40.36
C ASP A 374 31.79 -11.79 39.87
N GLY A 375 31.80 -12.44 38.70
CA GLY A 375 33.02 -13.02 38.12
C GLY A 375 33.51 -14.32 38.77
N SER A 376 32.75 -14.92 39.69
CA SER A 376 33.07 -16.22 40.28
C SER A 376 32.77 -17.43 39.37
N SER A 377 31.96 -17.22 38.33
CA SER A 377 31.69 -18.16 37.24
C SER A 377 31.35 -17.39 35.96
N ASP A 378 31.24 -18.08 34.82
CA ASP A 378 30.66 -17.51 33.61
C ASP A 378 29.23 -17.01 33.86
N ILE A 379 28.83 -15.96 33.15
CA ILE A 379 27.46 -15.43 33.21
C ILE A 379 26.55 -16.18 32.22
N THR A 380 25.42 -16.67 32.72
CA THR A 380 24.39 -17.29 31.90
C THR A 380 23.21 -16.34 31.76
N LEU A 381 22.93 -15.91 30.54
CA LEU A 381 21.74 -15.13 30.19
C LEU A 381 20.75 -16.03 29.46
N THR A 382 19.49 -15.98 29.84
CA THR A 382 18.37 -16.64 29.16
C THR A 382 17.74 -15.70 28.12
N ALA A 383 16.93 -16.25 27.20
CA ALA A 383 16.24 -15.42 26.22
C ALA A 383 15.32 -14.38 26.89
N SER A 384 14.67 -14.73 28.00
CA SER A 384 13.87 -13.80 28.81
C SER A 384 14.71 -12.68 29.44
N ASP A 385 15.96 -12.96 29.80
CA ASP A 385 16.84 -11.94 30.36
C ASP A 385 17.18 -10.86 29.35
N ILE A 386 16.95 -11.06 28.05
CA ILE A 386 17.24 -10.10 26.96
C ILE A 386 16.03 -9.74 26.10
N GLU A 387 14.81 -9.96 26.61
CA GLU A 387 13.56 -9.74 25.87
C GLU A 387 13.49 -10.50 24.52
N ALA A 388 14.23 -11.60 24.40
CA ALA A 388 14.23 -12.47 23.23
C ALA A 388 13.32 -13.70 23.45
N LEU A 389 12.80 -14.24 22.35
CA LEU A 389 12.08 -15.52 22.35
C LEU A 389 13.07 -16.67 22.12
N PRO A 390 12.99 -17.79 22.89
CA PRO A 390 13.74 -19.00 22.59
C PRO A 390 13.46 -19.50 21.17
N LEU A 391 14.48 -20.01 20.47
CA LEU A 391 14.34 -20.52 19.09
C LEU A 391 13.25 -21.58 18.95
N GLU A 392 13.12 -22.46 19.94
CA GLU A 392 12.08 -23.49 19.98
C GLU A 392 10.66 -22.91 20.07
N ASP A 393 10.48 -21.79 20.75
CA ASP A 393 9.18 -21.14 20.87
C ASP A 393 8.87 -20.27 19.65
N ALA A 394 9.89 -19.61 19.08
CA ALA A 394 9.76 -18.91 17.79
C ALA A 394 9.33 -19.86 16.66
N ARG A 395 9.88 -21.09 16.61
CA ARG A 395 9.50 -22.12 15.62
C ARG A 395 8.05 -22.58 15.77
N LYS A 396 7.48 -22.54 16.98
CA LYS A 396 6.08 -22.93 17.24
C LYS A 396 5.06 -21.86 16.84
N ILE A 397 5.50 -20.60 16.66
CA ILE A 397 4.64 -19.46 16.34
C ILE A 397 4.60 -19.20 14.83
N ILE A 398 5.68 -19.44 14.10
CA ILE A 398 5.75 -19.19 12.65
C ILE A 398 4.85 -20.15 11.89
N GLN A 399 3.92 -19.59 11.09
CA GLN A 399 3.16 -20.35 10.12
C GLN A 399 4.10 -20.87 9.02
N PRO A 400 4.06 -22.17 8.65
CA PRO A 400 4.77 -22.65 7.47
C PRO A 400 4.20 -22.00 6.20
N LEU A 401 4.92 -22.06 5.09
CA LEU A 401 4.38 -21.59 3.80
C LEU A 401 3.07 -22.33 3.48
N PRO A 402 1.99 -21.63 3.09
CA PRO A 402 0.73 -22.28 2.72
C PRO A 402 0.84 -23.09 1.42
N ASP A 403 0.14 -24.22 1.36
CA ASP A 403 0.05 -25.07 0.16
C ASP A 403 -0.78 -24.40 -0.95
N VAL A 404 -1.77 -23.59 -0.55
CA VAL A 404 -2.50 -22.66 -1.43
C VAL A 404 -2.46 -21.27 -0.83
N TRP A 405 -2.02 -20.29 -1.61
CA TRP A 405 -1.96 -18.90 -1.16
C TRP A 405 -2.39 -17.95 -2.26
N ILE A 406 -3.49 -17.26 -2.02
CA ILE A 406 -4.11 -16.30 -2.92
C ILE A 406 -4.15 -14.93 -2.22
N PRO A 407 -3.28 -13.99 -2.59
CA PRO A 407 -3.20 -12.70 -1.90
C PRO A 407 -4.47 -11.86 -2.00
N PHE A 408 -5.17 -11.90 -3.14
CA PHE A 408 -6.32 -11.03 -3.45
C PHE A 408 -6.08 -9.53 -3.15
N ASN A 409 -4.83 -9.09 -3.27
CA ASN A 409 -4.49 -7.70 -3.04
C ASN A 409 -4.80 -6.87 -4.28
N ASP A 410 -4.28 -7.27 -5.43
CA ASP A 410 -4.29 -6.51 -6.69
C ASP A 410 -4.55 -7.38 -7.92
N SER A 411 -4.57 -8.71 -7.77
CA SER A 411 -4.73 -9.65 -8.86
C SER A 411 -5.37 -10.95 -8.38
N LEU A 412 -5.80 -11.76 -9.35
CA LEU A 412 -6.30 -13.13 -9.15
C LEU A 412 -5.17 -14.17 -9.19
N ASP A 413 -3.90 -13.73 -9.20
CA ASP A 413 -2.74 -14.61 -9.23
C ASP A 413 -2.57 -15.34 -7.89
N MET A 414 -2.21 -16.62 -7.96
CA MET A 414 -1.90 -17.47 -6.82
C MET A 414 -0.38 -17.56 -6.65
N ILE A 415 0.12 -17.43 -5.42
CA ILE A 415 1.54 -17.66 -5.10
C ILE A 415 1.81 -19.17 -5.10
N THR A 416 0.98 -19.92 -4.36
CA THR A 416 0.97 -21.39 -4.29
C THR A 416 -0.44 -21.91 -4.56
N GLY A 417 -0.54 -23.17 -4.99
CA GLY A 417 -1.80 -23.81 -5.43
C GLY A 417 -1.90 -23.95 -6.95
N PHE A 418 -3.10 -24.32 -7.41
CA PHE A 418 -3.36 -24.68 -8.81
C PHE A 418 -4.74 -24.18 -9.28
N SER A 419 -4.80 -23.46 -10.39
CA SER A 419 -6.05 -23.13 -11.07
C SER A 419 -5.77 -22.97 -12.56
N PRO A 420 -6.29 -23.88 -13.41
CA PRO A 420 -6.03 -23.84 -14.84
C PRO A 420 -6.66 -22.58 -15.44
N SER A 421 -5.86 -21.79 -16.13
CA SER A 421 -6.22 -20.49 -16.66
C SER A 421 -5.39 -20.14 -17.89
N TYR A 422 -5.60 -18.92 -18.39
CA TYR A 422 -4.69 -18.28 -19.31
C TYR A 422 -4.29 -16.92 -18.72
N LYS A 423 -3.01 -16.55 -18.84
CA LYS A 423 -2.50 -15.24 -18.46
C LYS A 423 -2.40 -14.39 -19.72
N LYS A 424 -3.00 -13.20 -19.66
CA LYS A 424 -2.84 -12.17 -20.68
C LYS A 424 -1.62 -11.33 -20.32
N ILE A 425 -0.67 -11.24 -21.24
CA ILE A 425 0.52 -10.39 -21.12
C ILE A 425 0.40 -9.36 -22.22
N VAL A 426 0.36 -8.09 -21.84
CA VAL A 426 0.37 -6.98 -22.78
C VAL A 426 1.81 -6.51 -22.96
N ILE A 427 2.30 -6.48 -24.19
CA ILE A 427 3.62 -5.97 -24.56
C ILE A 427 3.40 -4.93 -25.67
N GLY A 428 3.42 -3.65 -25.32
CA GLY A 428 2.98 -2.58 -26.23
C GLY A 428 1.47 -2.67 -26.47
N ASP A 429 1.05 -2.63 -27.75
CA ASP A 429 -0.35 -2.82 -28.17
C ASP A 429 -0.74 -4.31 -28.31
N ASP A 430 0.23 -5.24 -28.26
CA ASP A 430 -0.01 -6.67 -28.44
C ASP A 430 -0.45 -7.35 -27.13
N GLU A 431 -1.59 -8.05 -27.16
CA GLU A 431 -2.06 -8.90 -26.07
C GLU A 431 -1.77 -10.38 -26.39
N ILE A 432 -0.80 -10.97 -25.68
CA ILE A 432 -0.46 -12.38 -25.78
C ILE A 432 -1.17 -13.16 -24.68
N THR A 433 -1.97 -14.16 -25.07
CA THR A 433 -2.62 -15.08 -24.13
C THR A 433 -1.80 -16.36 -24.02
N MET A 434 -1.26 -16.66 -22.83
CA MET A 434 -0.46 -17.87 -22.57
C MET A 434 -1.17 -18.79 -21.57
N PRO A 435 -1.09 -20.12 -21.71
CA PRO A 435 -1.59 -21.03 -20.70
C PRO A 435 -0.92 -20.78 -19.34
N GLY A 436 -1.72 -20.79 -18.28
CA GLY A 436 -1.26 -20.66 -16.90
C GLY A 436 -2.03 -21.61 -15.98
N ASP A 437 -1.52 -21.82 -14.78
CA ASP A 437 -2.11 -22.74 -13.82
C ASP A 437 -2.20 -22.14 -12.40
N LYS A 438 -2.13 -20.82 -12.28
CA LYS A 438 -2.14 -20.09 -11.00
C LYS A 438 -2.97 -18.81 -11.06
N VAL A 439 -4.07 -18.81 -11.81
CA VAL A 439 -5.00 -17.67 -11.81
C VAL A 439 -6.39 -18.14 -11.40
N VAL A 440 -6.92 -17.53 -10.36
CA VAL A 440 -8.27 -17.79 -9.86
C VAL A 440 -9.30 -17.41 -10.91
N LYS A 441 -10.36 -18.21 -11.03
CA LYS A 441 -11.45 -17.92 -11.98
C LYS A 441 -12.42 -16.94 -11.37
N PHE A 442 -12.71 -15.87 -12.11
CA PHE A 442 -13.70 -14.86 -11.76
C PHE A 442 -14.74 -14.76 -12.86
N LYS A 443 -16.01 -14.61 -12.47
CA LYS A 443 -17.13 -14.34 -13.39
C LYS A 443 -18.10 -13.33 -12.79
N ARG A 444 -18.54 -12.37 -13.61
CA ARG A 444 -19.64 -11.46 -13.31
C ARG A 444 -20.31 -11.05 -14.62
N ALA A 445 -21.61 -11.34 -14.76
CA ALA A 445 -22.37 -11.13 -16.00
C ALA A 445 -22.79 -9.67 -16.29
N SER A 446 -22.26 -8.70 -15.54
CA SER A 446 -22.55 -7.27 -15.73
C SER A 446 -21.29 -6.45 -15.45
N LYS A 447 -21.30 -5.20 -15.90
CA LYS A 447 -20.40 -4.19 -15.35
C LYS A 447 -20.73 -3.92 -13.87
N ALA A 448 -19.78 -3.36 -13.13
CA ALA A 448 -19.98 -2.98 -11.75
C ALA A 448 -19.02 -1.87 -11.34
N THR A 449 -19.47 -0.95 -10.48
CA THR A 449 -18.57 0.07 -9.95
C THR A 449 -17.85 -0.42 -8.68
N TYR A 450 -16.73 0.22 -8.37
CA TYR A 450 -16.00 0.08 -7.11
C TYR A 450 -15.11 1.30 -6.88
N ILE A 451 -14.59 1.46 -5.68
CA ILE A 451 -13.58 2.48 -5.37
C ILE A 451 -12.21 1.83 -5.49
N ASN A 452 -11.47 2.22 -6.52
CA ASN A 452 -10.11 1.69 -6.72
C ASN A 452 -9.17 2.13 -5.58
N LYS A 453 -7.96 1.57 -5.53
CA LYS A 453 -6.99 1.87 -4.45
C LYS A 453 -6.59 3.34 -4.35
N SER A 454 -6.66 4.08 -5.46
CA SER A 454 -6.43 5.52 -5.52
C SER A 454 -7.59 6.35 -4.96
N GLY A 455 -8.71 5.71 -4.58
CA GLY A 455 -9.89 6.40 -4.05
C GLY A 455 -10.78 6.97 -5.15
N VAL A 456 -10.81 6.38 -6.34
CA VAL A 456 -11.63 6.86 -7.46
C VAL A 456 -12.64 5.81 -7.88
N LEU A 457 -13.89 6.23 -8.09
CA LEU A 457 -14.98 5.47 -8.67
C LEU A 457 -14.56 4.98 -10.05
N THR A 458 -14.52 3.66 -10.17
CA THR A 458 -14.11 2.96 -11.38
C THR A 458 -15.20 1.99 -11.76
N GLU A 459 -15.47 1.86 -13.06
CA GLU A 459 -16.37 0.85 -13.59
C GLU A 459 -15.53 -0.34 -14.08
N ALA A 460 -15.67 -1.49 -13.43
CA ALA A 460 -15.10 -2.74 -13.89
C ALA A 460 -15.98 -3.34 -14.99
N ALA A 461 -15.35 -3.83 -16.05
CA ALA A 461 -16.02 -4.52 -17.15
C ALA A 461 -16.67 -5.85 -16.70
N ILE A 462 -17.40 -6.47 -17.61
CA ILE A 462 -17.89 -7.85 -17.43
C ILE A 462 -16.68 -8.76 -17.20
N ASP A 463 -16.80 -9.69 -16.25
CA ASP A 463 -15.73 -10.62 -15.83
C ASP A 463 -14.43 -9.95 -15.31
N GLU A 464 -14.45 -8.66 -15.01
CA GLU A 464 -13.31 -7.97 -14.40
C GLU A 464 -13.44 -7.94 -12.86
N PRO A 465 -12.47 -8.46 -12.09
CA PRO A 465 -12.50 -8.43 -10.63
C PRO A 465 -12.35 -7.00 -10.09
N ARG A 466 -12.86 -6.74 -8.89
CA ARG A 466 -12.86 -5.41 -8.26
C ARG A 466 -11.95 -5.42 -7.04
N PHE A 467 -10.78 -4.78 -7.15
CA PHE A 467 -9.81 -4.70 -6.05
C PHE A 467 -9.83 -3.32 -5.40
N GLU A 468 -10.25 -3.28 -4.14
CA GLU A 468 -10.22 -2.07 -3.31
C GLU A 468 -9.02 -2.14 -2.33
N ARG A 469 -8.92 -1.17 -1.42
CA ARG A 469 -7.84 -1.15 -0.41
C ARG A 469 -7.86 -2.36 0.53
N ASP A 470 -9.05 -2.89 0.80
CA ASP A 470 -9.25 -4.00 1.73
C ASP A 470 -9.17 -5.38 1.07
N GLY A 471 -9.00 -5.46 -0.26
CA GLY A 471 -8.84 -6.71 -1.00
C GLY A 471 -9.83 -6.86 -2.16
N LEU A 472 -10.12 -8.10 -2.55
CA LEU A 472 -11.10 -8.42 -3.58
C LEU A 472 -12.51 -8.17 -3.04
N LEU A 473 -13.22 -7.20 -3.61
CA LEU A 473 -14.63 -6.93 -3.33
C LEU A 473 -15.50 -8.02 -3.96
N ILE A 474 -16.34 -8.66 -3.14
CA ILE A 474 -17.27 -9.71 -3.55
C ILE A 474 -18.67 -9.38 -3.07
N GLU A 475 -19.60 -9.28 -4.01
CA GLU A 475 -20.99 -8.93 -3.74
C GLU A 475 -21.95 -9.81 -4.52
N GLY A 476 -23.12 -10.04 -3.93
CA GLY A 476 -24.22 -10.70 -4.63
C GLY A 476 -24.94 -9.75 -5.59
N GLN A 477 -25.84 -10.33 -6.38
CA GLN A 477 -26.73 -9.58 -7.24
C GLN A 477 -27.53 -8.55 -6.42
N ARG A 478 -27.56 -7.30 -6.91
CA ARG A 478 -28.37 -6.21 -6.35
C ARG A 478 -28.91 -5.34 -7.48
N THR A 479 -30.03 -4.70 -7.21
CA THR A 479 -30.70 -3.77 -8.12
C THR A 479 -30.82 -2.42 -7.45
N ASN A 480 -30.37 -1.37 -8.14
CA ASN A 480 -30.68 -0.01 -7.74
C ASN A 480 -31.99 0.42 -8.40
N TYR A 481 -33.00 0.67 -7.57
CA TYR A 481 -34.33 1.11 -7.98
C TYR A 481 -34.42 2.62 -8.16
N MET A 482 -33.44 3.38 -7.67
CA MET A 482 -33.31 4.79 -8.03
C MET A 482 -33.01 4.90 -9.51
N LEU A 483 -33.65 5.83 -10.21
CA LEU A 483 -33.49 6.03 -11.65
C LEU A 483 -32.61 7.26 -11.92
N ASN A 484 -31.96 7.25 -13.08
CA ASN A 484 -31.12 8.33 -13.58
C ASN A 484 -30.04 8.72 -12.56
N SER A 485 -29.32 7.74 -12.01
CA SER A 485 -28.41 7.93 -10.87
C SER A 485 -27.28 8.93 -11.12
N GLU A 486 -27.02 9.31 -12.37
CA GLU A 486 -26.03 10.32 -12.77
C GLU A 486 -26.65 11.67 -13.19
N ASN A 487 -27.97 11.84 -13.07
CA ASN A 487 -28.66 13.10 -13.37
C ASN A 487 -29.47 13.57 -12.14
N PRO A 488 -28.85 14.38 -11.24
CA PRO A 488 -29.48 14.83 -10.00
C PRO A 488 -30.84 15.50 -10.16
N ALA A 489 -31.05 16.25 -11.25
CA ALA A 489 -32.33 16.88 -11.53
C ALA A 489 -33.48 15.88 -11.77
N SER A 490 -33.16 14.63 -12.11
CA SER A 490 -34.09 13.56 -12.46
C SER A 490 -34.24 12.48 -11.36
N TRP A 491 -33.74 12.72 -10.15
CA TRP A 491 -33.84 11.76 -9.04
C TRP A 491 -35.23 11.70 -8.37
N GLY A 492 -36.28 12.28 -8.97
CA GLY A 492 -37.61 12.31 -8.36
C GLY A 492 -37.73 13.34 -7.23
N ARG A 493 -37.06 14.49 -7.38
CA ARG A 493 -37.19 15.65 -6.49
C ARG A 493 -38.59 16.26 -6.53
N SER A 494 -38.97 16.97 -5.48
CA SER A 494 -40.17 17.83 -5.50
C SER A 494 -39.96 19.03 -6.42
N SER A 495 -41.04 19.57 -7.01
CA SER A 495 -40.99 20.71 -7.93
C SER A 495 -40.42 21.98 -7.29
N ASN A 496 -40.57 22.13 -5.97
CA ASN A 496 -40.08 23.24 -5.16
C ASN A 496 -38.67 23.02 -4.56
N MET A 497 -37.97 21.98 -5.00
CA MET A 497 -36.58 21.69 -4.63
C MET A 497 -35.69 21.92 -5.86
N ASP A 498 -34.97 23.04 -5.93
CA ASP A 498 -34.15 23.40 -7.08
C ASP A 498 -32.79 22.68 -7.07
N VAL A 499 -32.21 22.48 -8.26
CA VAL A 499 -30.89 21.86 -8.42
C VAL A 499 -30.00 22.77 -9.28
N PRO A 500 -29.54 23.92 -8.75
CA PRO A 500 -28.79 24.91 -9.52
C PRO A 500 -27.36 24.47 -9.86
N GLU A 501 -26.83 23.46 -9.17
CA GLU A 501 -25.45 22.99 -9.34
C GLU A 501 -25.42 21.46 -9.39
N THR A 502 -24.68 20.93 -10.36
CA THR A 502 -24.30 19.52 -10.44
C THR A 502 -22.81 19.41 -10.73
N GLY A 503 -22.18 18.35 -10.24
CA GLY A 503 -20.73 18.15 -10.41
C GLY A 503 -20.30 16.73 -10.07
N LYS A 504 -19.00 16.49 -10.02
CA LYS A 504 -18.41 15.24 -9.54
C LYS A 504 -17.56 15.51 -8.31
N ASP A 505 -17.66 14.65 -7.29
CA ASP A 505 -16.81 14.75 -6.09
C ASP A 505 -15.38 14.22 -6.37
N SER A 506 -14.52 14.27 -5.36
CA SER A 506 -13.12 13.78 -5.47
C SER A 506 -13.00 12.28 -5.73
N PHE A 507 -14.05 11.51 -5.45
CA PHE A 507 -14.14 10.09 -5.81
C PHE A 507 -14.69 9.91 -7.22
N GLY A 508 -15.21 10.94 -7.89
CA GLY A 508 -15.82 10.85 -9.22
C GLY A 508 -17.32 10.56 -9.21
N PHE A 509 -17.99 10.56 -8.04
CA PHE A 509 -19.45 10.42 -7.97
C PHE A 509 -20.15 11.71 -8.37
N THR A 510 -21.20 11.58 -9.17
CA THR A 510 -22.07 12.72 -9.50
C THR A 510 -22.86 13.17 -8.27
N TYR A 511 -22.86 14.47 -8.03
CA TYR A 511 -23.65 15.13 -7.00
C TYR A 511 -24.53 16.24 -7.58
N GLY A 512 -25.60 16.57 -6.86
CA GLY A 512 -26.39 17.78 -7.07
C GLY A 512 -26.54 18.58 -5.78
N LYS A 513 -26.55 19.91 -5.88
CA LYS A 513 -26.91 20.81 -4.77
C LYS A 513 -28.42 20.99 -4.78
N PHE A 514 -29.12 20.45 -3.79
CA PHE A 514 -30.57 20.58 -3.67
C PHE A 514 -30.89 21.76 -2.76
N VAL A 515 -31.57 22.77 -3.30
CA VAL A 515 -31.87 24.04 -2.62
C VAL A 515 -33.38 24.20 -2.49
N CYS A 516 -33.87 24.48 -1.28
CA CYS A 516 -35.27 24.82 -1.07
C CYS A 516 -35.59 26.18 -1.72
N ASN A 517 -36.61 26.25 -2.57
CA ASN A 517 -37.01 27.53 -3.14
C ASN A 517 -37.82 28.37 -2.14
N ASP A 518 -38.06 29.64 -2.48
CA ASP A 518 -38.69 30.59 -1.56
C ASP A 518 -40.13 30.22 -1.15
N SER A 519 -40.82 29.36 -1.92
CA SER A 519 -42.17 28.87 -1.57
C SER A 519 -42.20 27.97 -0.35
N LEU A 520 -41.04 27.44 0.06
CA LEU A 520 -40.88 26.59 1.23
C LEU A 520 -40.56 27.36 2.51
N ILE A 521 -40.22 28.66 2.44
CA ILE A 521 -39.82 29.45 3.61
C ILE A 521 -40.94 29.42 4.67
N GLY A 522 -40.58 29.14 5.93
CA GLY A 522 -41.52 29.03 7.05
C GLY A 522 -42.24 27.68 7.14
N GLN A 523 -42.07 26.78 6.17
CA GLN A 523 -42.64 25.43 6.23
C GLN A 523 -41.78 24.51 7.11
N THR A 524 -42.44 23.61 7.84
CA THR A 524 -41.80 22.61 8.73
C THR A 524 -41.70 21.22 8.10
N SER A 525 -42.26 21.04 6.90
CA SER A 525 -42.36 19.74 6.22
C SER A 525 -41.04 19.31 5.55
N ALA A 526 -40.84 17.99 5.46
CA ALA A 526 -39.74 17.41 4.69
C ALA A 526 -40.06 17.33 3.19
N ILE A 527 -39.07 17.57 2.34
CA ILE A 527 -39.22 17.74 0.88
C ILE A 527 -38.32 16.77 0.12
N ASN A 528 -38.82 16.14 -0.94
CA ASN A 528 -38.05 15.15 -1.71
C ASN A 528 -36.88 15.81 -2.45
N MET A 529 -35.68 15.29 -2.22
CA MET A 529 -34.52 15.50 -3.08
C MET A 529 -34.38 14.33 -4.05
N ALA A 530 -34.65 13.12 -3.56
CA ALA A 530 -34.55 11.89 -4.32
C ALA A 530 -35.69 10.94 -3.92
N SER A 531 -36.41 10.33 -4.86
CA SER A 531 -37.44 9.33 -4.56
C SER A 531 -37.60 8.31 -5.66
N ILE A 532 -37.97 7.09 -5.27
CA ILE A 532 -38.53 6.13 -6.23
C ILE A 532 -40.02 6.42 -6.40
N ALA A 533 -40.51 6.32 -7.64
CA ALA A 533 -41.93 6.46 -7.92
C ALA A 533 -42.72 5.36 -7.20
N ALA A 534 -43.91 5.66 -6.68
CA ALA A 534 -44.74 4.70 -5.95
C ALA A 534 -44.99 3.40 -6.74
N THR A 535 -45.25 3.51 -8.04
CA THR A 535 -45.45 2.37 -8.97
C THR A 535 -44.20 1.52 -9.19
N LYS A 536 -43.03 2.01 -8.78
CA LYS A 536 -41.71 1.36 -8.86
C LYS A 536 -41.17 0.97 -7.48
N SER A 537 -42.02 1.00 -6.44
CA SER A 537 -41.70 0.49 -5.11
C SER A 537 -41.10 -0.90 -5.17
N VAL A 538 -40.13 -1.16 -4.30
CA VAL A 538 -39.36 -2.40 -4.27
C VAL A 538 -40.26 -3.56 -3.86
N ASP A 539 -40.31 -4.60 -4.68
CA ASP A 539 -41.07 -5.82 -4.38
C ASP A 539 -40.33 -6.67 -3.33
N VAL A 540 -40.97 -6.81 -2.16
CA VAL A 540 -40.48 -7.60 -1.01
C VAL A 540 -41.43 -8.77 -0.69
N SER A 541 -42.26 -9.19 -1.66
CA SER A 541 -43.13 -10.35 -1.52
C SER A 541 -42.35 -11.66 -1.40
N GLY A 542 -41.14 -11.72 -1.96
CA GLY A 542 -40.23 -12.87 -1.87
C GLY A 542 -39.60 -13.09 -0.48
N TYR A 543 -38.55 -13.91 -0.44
CA TYR A 543 -37.84 -14.24 0.81
C TYR A 543 -37.10 -13.05 1.44
N ASN A 544 -36.60 -12.12 0.62
CA ASN A 544 -35.95 -10.93 1.12
C ASN A 544 -37.01 -9.89 1.51
N LYS A 545 -37.06 -9.57 2.81
CA LYS A 545 -38.01 -8.63 3.38
C LYS A 545 -37.41 -7.27 3.66
N TYR A 546 -36.26 -6.93 3.07
CA TYR A 546 -35.54 -5.72 3.44
C TYR A 546 -35.41 -4.75 2.27
N VAL A 547 -35.61 -3.47 2.55
CA VAL A 547 -35.26 -2.39 1.64
C VAL A 547 -34.24 -1.50 2.32
N THR A 548 -33.10 -1.31 1.66
CA THR A 548 -32.04 -0.40 2.11
C THR A 548 -31.97 0.79 1.17
N THR A 549 -31.95 1.98 1.73
CA THR A 549 -31.72 3.24 1.01
C THR A 549 -30.44 3.85 1.54
N SER A 550 -29.56 4.24 0.63
CA SER A 550 -28.28 4.88 0.96
C SER A 550 -28.02 6.10 0.10
N CYS A 551 -27.22 7.02 0.62
CA CYS A 551 -26.73 8.19 -0.10
C CYS A 551 -25.51 8.77 0.58
N ARG A 552 -24.83 9.68 -0.11
CA ARG A 552 -23.83 10.57 0.45
C ARG A 552 -24.38 11.98 0.43
N PHE A 553 -24.15 12.73 1.49
CA PHE A 553 -24.60 14.12 1.57
C PHE A 553 -23.57 15.02 2.24
N LYS A 554 -23.67 16.33 1.98
CA LYS A 554 -22.82 17.34 2.59
C LYS A 554 -23.58 18.66 2.69
N THR A 555 -23.44 19.35 3.81
CA THR A 555 -23.95 20.72 4.01
C THR A 555 -23.23 21.36 5.19
N GLU A 556 -23.16 22.68 5.19
CA GLU A 556 -22.62 23.48 6.31
C GLU A 556 -23.74 23.99 7.22
N LEU A 557 -24.99 23.82 6.80
CA LEU A 557 -26.16 24.26 7.54
C LEU A 557 -26.57 23.22 8.57
N GLN A 558 -27.19 23.66 9.66
CA GLN A 558 -27.83 22.75 10.60
C GLN A 558 -29.25 22.43 10.12
N VAL A 559 -29.36 21.40 9.29
CA VAL A 559 -30.62 20.85 8.77
C VAL A 559 -30.66 19.35 9.04
N ARG A 560 -31.70 18.64 8.57
CA ARG A 560 -31.81 17.19 8.72
C ARG A 560 -31.95 16.51 7.36
N LEU A 561 -31.22 15.42 7.16
CA LEU A 561 -31.51 14.45 6.11
C LEU A 561 -32.56 13.48 6.63
N ARG A 562 -33.60 13.18 5.84
CA ARG A 562 -34.61 12.18 6.20
C ARG A 562 -34.66 11.09 5.14
N ILE A 563 -34.47 9.83 5.55
CA ILE A 563 -34.76 8.67 4.72
C ILE A 563 -36.11 8.10 5.16
N ARG A 564 -37.10 8.19 4.28
CA ARG A 564 -38.48 7.77 4.52
C ARG A 564 -38.79 6.47 3.80
N PHE A 565 -39.63 5.65 4.42
CA PHE A 565 -40.21 4.44 3.84
C PHE A 565 -41.74 4.48 3.88
N ASP A 566 -42.35 3.96 2.83
CA ASP A 566 -43.79 3.82 2.68
C ASP A 566 -44.14 2.45 2.09
N LYS A 567 -45.36 1.96 2.34
CA LYS A 567 -45.90 0.82 1.59
C LYS A 567 -46.71 1.33 0.42
N TYR A 568 -46.65 0.63 -0.71
CA TYR A 568 -47.51 0.87 -1.85
C TYR A 568 -48.43 -0.33 -2.07
N ASP A 569 -49.74 -0.10 -2.02
CA ASP A 569 -50.75 -1.17 -2.13
C ASP A 569 -51.23 -1.43 -3.58
N GLY A 570 -50.66 -0.70 -4.56
CA GLY A 570 -51.11 -0.72 -5.95
C GLY A 570 -51.96 0.50 -6.34
N SER A 571 -52.37 1.32 -5.37
CA SER A 571 -53.14 2.54 -5.60
C SER A 571 -52.54 3.75 -4.89
N ALA A 572 -52.15 3.61 -3.63
CA ALA A 572 -51.67 4.70 -2.78
C ALA A 572 -50.46 4.28 -1.94
N THR A 573 -49.68 5.27 -1.51
CA THR A 573 -48.57 5.09 -0.57
C THR A 573 -49.03 5.38 0.85
N THR A 574 -48.73 4.48 1.79
CA THR A 574 -48.95 4.71 3.23
C THR A 574 -47.61 4.83 3.93
N PHE A 575 -47.40 5.90 4.69
CA PHE A 575 -46.17 6.09 5.48
C PHE A 575 -45.99 4.96 6.51
N LEU A 576 -44.79 4.40 6.56
CA LEU A 576 -44.42 3.37 7.53
C LEU A 576 -43.54 3.94 8.64
N GLY A 577 -42.44 4.57 8.25
CA GLY A 577 -41.46 5.13 9.17
C GLY A 577 -40.32 5.83 8.44
N ASP A 578 -39.42 6.43 9.20
CA ASP A 578 -38.26 7.14 8.67
C ASP A 578 -37.08 7.13 9.64
N ALA A 579 -35.92 7.55 9.13
CA ALA A 579 -34.75 7.92 9.89
C ALA A 579 -34.37 9.37 9.56
N TYR A 580 -34.41 10.25 10.56
CA TYR A 580 -33.84 11.59 10.52
C TYR A 580 -32.40 11.56 10.98
N ILE A 581 -31.54 12.29 10.28
CA ILE A 581 -30.12 12.46 10.59
C ILE A 581 -29.88 13.96 10.71
N ASP A 582 -29.47 14.44 11.88
CA ASP A 582 -29.00 15.81 12.02
C ASP A 582 -27.65 15.97 11.31
N THR A 583 -27.57 16.96 10.42
CA THR A 583 -26.40 17.12 9.54
C THR A 583 -25.15 17.62 10.26
N GLN A 584 -25.28 18.14 11.49
CA GLN A 584 -24.15 18.62 12.30
C GLN A 584 -23.80 17.64 13.42
N THR A 585 -24.78 17.17 14.19
CA THR A 585 -24.52 16.26 15.31
C THR A 585 -24.41 14.80 14.88
N LEU A 586 -24.89 14.46 13.69
CA LEU A 586 -25.00 13.10 13.16
C LEU A 586 -25.92 12.18 14.00
N GLU A 587 -26.70 12.77 14.91
CA GLU A 587 -27.70 12.03 15.69
C GLU A 587 -28.80 11.50 14.77
N ILE A 588 -29.16 10.23 15.00
CA ILE A 588 -30.19 9.52 14.24
C ILE A 588 -31.45 9.39 15.09
N ASN A 589 -32.59 9.85 14.56
CA ASN A 589 -33.89 9.69 15.19
C ASN A 589 -34.85 8.94 14.24
N MET A 590 -35.34 7.77 14.67
CA MET A 590 -36.26 6.96 13.88
C MET A 590 -37.69 7.19 14.34
N THR A 591 -38.62 7.45 13.41
CA THR A 591 -40.03 7.74 13.74
C THR A 591 -41.01 6.93 12.90
N GLY A 592 -42.30 7.01 13.24
CA GLY A 592 -43.39 6.30 12.59
C GLY A 592 -43.69 4.92 13.18
N GLY A 593 -44.76 4.29 12.69
CA GLY A 593 -45.23 2.99 13.20
C GLY A 593 -44.27 1.83 12.96
N ALA A 594 -43.35 1.98 12.00
CA ALA A 594 -42.32 0.99 11.68
C ALA A 594 -40.94 1.28 12.31
N ALA A 595 -40.81 2.29 13.18
CA ALA A 595 -39.51 2.74 13.70
C ALA A 595 -38.66 1.61 14.32
N SER A 596 -39.28 0.67 15.05
CA SER A 596 -38.57 -0.48 15.67
C SER A 596 -38.04 -1.50 14.67
N ARG A 597 -38.44 -1.43 13.40
CA ARG A 597 -37.98 -2.29 12.29
C ARG A 597 -37.04 -1.55 11.34
N ILE A 598 -36.73 -0.30 11.63
CA ILE A 598 -35.76 0.50 10.88
C ILE A 598 -34.43 0.42 11.60
N THR A 599 -33.36 0.24 10.82
CA THR A 599 -31.98 0.44 11.27
C THR A 599 -31.35 1.50 10.39
N ALA A 600 -30.56 2.40 10.96
CA ALA A 600 -29.87 3.43 10.20
C ALA A 600 -28.47 3.68 10.76
N ARG A 601 -27.54 4.07 9.89
CA ARG A 601 -26.18 4.44 10.26
C ARG A 601 -25.70 5.61 9.42
N VAL A 602 -24.76 6.35 10.00
CA VAL A 602 -24.05 7.44 9.32
C VAL A 602 -22.56 7.34 9.59
N ARG A 603 -21.76 7.68 8.57
CA ARG A 603 -20.31 7.72 8.67
C ARG A 603 -19.79 8.94 7.92
N LYS A 604 -19.12 9.83 8.63
CA LYS A 604 -18.46 10.98 8.03
C LYS A 604 -17.08 10.58 7.51
N ASP A 605 -16.80 10.99 6.28
CA ASP A 605 -15.46 10.98 5.71
C ASP A 605 -14.79 12.30 6.05
N GLU A 606 -13.86 12.29 7.02
CA GLU A 606 -13.18 13.49 7.48
C GLU A 606 -12.27 14.11 6.40
N ALA A 607 -11.82 13.35 5.40
CA ALA A 607 -10.97 13.87 4.35
C ALA A 607 -11.74 14.73 3.34
N THR A 608 -13.00 14.37 3.06
CA THR A 608 -13.81 15.04 2.03
C THR A 608 -14.97 15.86 2.60
N GLY A 609 -15.31 15.61 3.87
CA GLY A 609 -16.48 16.18 4.55
C GLY A 609 -17.82 15.60 4.09
N TRP A 610 -17.83 14.61 3.20
CA TRP A 610 -19.04 13.90 2.82
C TRP A 610 -19.47 12.94 3.92
N ILE A 611 -20.77 12.84 4.16
CA ILE A 611 -21.36 11.93 5.12
C ILE A 611 -22.10 10.85 4.34
N PHE A 612 -21.74 9.59 4.56
CA PHE A 612 -22.49 8.45 4.06
C PHE A 612 -23.63 8.14 5.04
N ALA A 613 -24.85 7.99 4.53
CA ALA A 613 -26.01 7.55 5.28
C ALA A 613 -26.61 6.31 4.63
N GLU A 614 -27.09 5.39 5.47
CA GLU A 614 -28.05 4.38 5.05
C GLU A 614 -29.14 4.20 6.08
N ALA A 615 -30.32 3.79 5.62
CA ALA A 615 -31.37 3.25 6.44
C ALA A 615 -31.97 2.02 5.77
N THR A 616 -32.38 1.06 6.58
CA THR A 616 -32.96 -0.21 6.15
C THR A 616 -34.26 -0.45 6.91
N ILE A 617 -35.32 -0.80 6.21
CA ILE A 617 -36.59 -1.25 6.81
C ILE A 617 -36.79 -2.74 6.56
N GLN A 618 -37.24 -3.47 7.58
CA GLN A 618 -37.70 -4.85 7.45
C GLN A 618 -39.22 -4.89 7.27
N ALA A 619 -39.71 -5.26 6.10
CA ALA A 619 -41.13 -5.44 5.81
C ALA A 619 -41.76 -6.60 6.60
N ILE A 620 -43.05 -6.46 6.91
CA ILE A 620 -43.89 -7.50 7.53
C ILE A 620 -44.97 -7.99 6.57
N ASP A 621 -45.76 -8.98 6.99
CA ASP A 621 -46.86 -9.52 6.20
C ASP A 621 -47.86 -8.41 5.82
N GLY A 622 -48.23 -8.38 4.53
CA GLY A 622 -49.08 -7.33 3.95
C GLY A 622 -48.32 -6.11 3.40
N GLU A 623 -47.04 -5.92 3.74
CA GLU A 623 -46.18 -4.88 3.16
C GLU A 623 -45.43 -5.44 1.93
N LEU A 624 -46.14 -5.65 0.81
CA LEU A 624 -45.57 -6.35 -0.37
C LEU A 624 -44.64 -5.48 -1.23
N LYS A 625 -44.85 -4.17 -1.24
CA LYS A 625 -44.05 -3.20 -1.99
C LYS A 625 -43.69 -2.03 -1.11
N ILE A 626 -42.41 -1.71 -1.06
CA ILE A 626 -41.87 -0.65 -0.21
C ILE A 626 -41.30 0.48 -1.06
N GLY A 627 -41.84 1.68 -0.89
CA GLY A 627 -41.31 2.94 -1.40
C GLY A 627 -40.19 3.47 -0.52
N SER A 628 -39.30 4.29 -1.10
CA SER A 628 -38.33 5.05 -0.31
C SER A 628 -38.02 6.43 -0.90
N GLN A 629 -37.78 7.38 -0.02
CA GLN A 629 -37.54 8.78 -0.36
C GLN A 629 -36.39 9.33 0.50
N ILE A 630 -35.48 10.07 -0.12
CA ILE A 630 -34.44 10.86 0.52
C ILE A 630 -34.88 12.33 0.47
N GLN A 631 -35.05 12.91 1.65
CA GLN A 631 -35.68 14.21 1.82
C GLN A 631 -34.78 15.16 2.60
N TYR A 632 -34.87 16.44 2.25
CA TYR A 632 -34.47 17.53 3.12
C TYR A 632 -35.52 17.70 4.22
N SER A 633 -35.12 18.08 5.43
CA SER A 633 -36.01 18.55 6.48
C SER A 633 -35.33 19.69 7.27
N PRO A 634 -36.09 20.70 7.73
CA PRO A 634 -35.56 21.75 8.60
C PRO A 634 -34.99 21.16 9.89
N LYS A 635 -34.15 21.92 10.61
CA LYS A 635 -33.69 21.54 11.95
C LYS A 635 -34.86 21.16 12.87
N GLN A 636 -34.61 20.31 13.85
CA GLN A 636 -35.66 19.87 14.76
C GLN A 636 -36.29 21.07 15.49
N GLY A 637 -37.62 21.18 15.45
CA GLY A 637 -38.37 22.31 15.99
C GLY A 637 -38.25 23.63 15.21
N GLY A 638 -37.56 23.64 14.06
CA GLY A 638 -37.42 24.80 13.19
C GLY A 638 -38.30 24.73 11.93
N ALA A 639 -38.12 25.72 11.06
CA ALA A 639 -38.74 25.83 9.75
C ALA A 639 -37.69 26.08 8.68
N THR A 640 -38.03 25.81 7.42
CA THR A 640 -37.17 26.06 6.26
C THR A 640 -36.87 27.55 6.15
N VAL A 641 -35.61 27.89 5.92
CA VAL A 641 -35.17 29.27 5.69
C VAL A 641 -34.63 29.43 4.27
N SER A 642 -34.57 30.69 3.80
CA SER A 642 -34.03 30.97 2.47
C SER A 642 -32.58 30.50 2.36
N GLY A 643 -32.26 29.84 1.26
CA GLY A 643 -30.93 29.31 1.01
C GLY A 643 -30.62 27.99 1.71
N ASP A 644 -31.57 27.33 2.36
CA ASP A 644 -31.36 25.96 2.87
C ASP A 644 -31.02 24.99 1.74
N TYR A 645 -29.94 24.22 1.92
CA TYR A 645 -29.48 23.26 0.93
C TYR A 645 -28.81 22.01 1.51
N ILE A 646 -28.80 20.96 0.70
CA ILE A 646 -27.99 19.75 0.90
C ILE A 646 -27.36 19.35 -0.44
N TYR A 647 -26.05 19.15 -0.48
CA TYR A 647 -25.43 18.41 -1.57
C TYR A 647 -25.74 16.93 -1.39
N LEU A 648 -26.25 16.27 -2.42
CA LEU A 648 -26.60 14.85 -2.40
C LEU A 648 -25.89 14.13 -3.54
N ALA A 649 -25.35 12.96 -3.24
CA ALA A 649 -24.68 12.06 -4.17
C ALA A 649 -25.09 10.61 -3.90
N THR A 650 -24.89 9.75 -4.90
CA THR A 650 -25.09 8.29 -4.83
C THR A 650 -26.42 7.83 -4.23
N PRO A 651 -27.59 8.42 -4.55
CA PRO A 651 -28.85 7.89 -4.04
C PRO A 651 -29.08 6.49 -4.61
N GLN A 652 -29.28 5.53 -3.74
CA GLN A 652 -29.45 4.13 -4.10
C GLN A 652 -30.51 3.49 -3.21
N VAL A 653 -31.45 2.78 -3.81
CA VAL A 653 -32.49 2.00 -3.13
C VAL A 653 -32.41 0.57 -3.58
N GLU A 654 -32.27 -0.37 -2.65
CA GLU A 654 -31.95 -1.78 -2.93
C GLU A 654 -32.87 -2.73 -2.17
N ASN A 655 -33.19 -3.86 -2.80
CA ASN A 655 -33.80 -5.01 -2.12
C ASN A 655 -32.72 -5.82 -1.39
N GLY A 656 -32.52 -5.55 -0.11
CA GLY A 656 -31.39 -6.05 0.67
C GLY A 656 -31.37 -5.50 2.10
N PRO A 657 -30.83 -6.24 3.09
CA PRO A 657 -30.67 -5.76 4.45
C PRO A 657 -29.40 -4.92 4.66
N CYS A 658 -28.61 -4.70 3.61
CA CYS A 658 -27.40 -3.88 3.64
C CYS A 658 -27.18 -3.20 2.30
N VAL A 659 -26.38 -2.13 2.31
CA VAL A 659 -25.91 -1.44 1.11
C VAL A 659 -24.94 -2.32 0.32
N SER A 660 -24.88 -2.12 -1.00
CA SER A 660 -23.81 -2.62 -1.84
C SER A 660 -23.08 -1.50 -2.58
N SER A 661 -22.01 -1.81 -3.32
CA SER A 661 -21.36 -0.83 -4.19
C SER A 661 -22.37 -0.12 -5.09
N PHE A 662 -22.10 1.14 -5.39
CA PHE A 662 -23.01 1.99 -6.15
C PHE A 662 -23.31 1.39 -7.53
N ILE A 663 -24.58 1.32 -7.89
CA ILE A 663 -25.02 0.79 -9.19
C ILE A 663 -25.57 1.97 -9.99
N ILE A 664 -24.89 2.26 -11.10
CA ILE A 664 -25.32 3.29 -12.04
C ILE A 664 -26.59 2.83 -12.76
N SER A 665 -27.63 3.66 -12.75
CA SER A 665 -28.92 3.40 -13.38
C SER A 665 -29.30 4.50 -14.36
N GLY A 666 -29.95 4.09 -15.45
CA GLY A 666 -30.54 5.00 -16.43
C GLY A 666 -32.01 5.27 -16.16
N THR A 667 -32.82 5.38 -17.21
CA THR A 667 -34.28 5.56 -17.12
C THR A 667 -35.01 4.33 -16.58
N THR A 668 -34.33 3.20 -16.42
CA THR A 668 -34.81 1.96 -15.80
C THR A 668 -33.88 1.51 -14.69
N ALA A 669 -34.42 0.78 -13.71
CA ALA A 669 -33.63 0.18 -12.64
C ALA A 669 -32.52 -0.71 -13.23
N ALA A 670 -31.35 -0.68 -12.61
CA ALA A 670 -30.17 -1.40 -13.09
C ALA A 670 -29.78 -2.48 -12.08
N THR A 671 -29.40 -3.66 -12.59
CA THR A 671 -29.02 -4.81 -11.77
C THR A 671 -27.55 -5.13 -11.97
N ARG A 672 -26.77 -5.10 -10.90
CA ARG A 672 -25.42 -5.67 -10.85
C ARG A 672 -25.51 -7.17 -10.64
N ALA A 673 -24.83 -7.97 -11.46
CA ALA A 673 -24.73 -9.41 -11.30
C ALA A 673 -23.82 -9.80 -10.12
N SER A 674 -23.97 -11.03 -9.65
CA SER A 674 -23.13 -11.58 -8.57
C SER A 674 -21.68 -11.81 -9.01
N ASP A 675 -20.74 -11.54 -8.12
CA ASP A 675 -19.33 -11.89 -8.29
C ASP A 675 -19.10 -13.37 -7.94
N ILE A 676 -18.61 -14.17 -8.89
CA ILE A 676 -18.37 -15.60 -8.70
C ILE A 676 -16.88 -15.89 -8.80
N VAL A 677 -16.30 -16.29 -7.68
CA VAL A 677 -14.88 -16.63 -7.56
C VAL A 677 -14.75 -18.13 -7.32
N THR A 678 -14.02 -18.83 -8.18
CA THR A 678 -13.88 -20.29 -8.09
C THR A 678 -12.45 -20.77 -8.27
N VAL A 679 -12.09 -21.81 -7.52
CA VAL A 679 -10.83 -22.55 -7.61
C VAL A 679 -11.16 -24.05 -7.62
N PRO A 680 -10.55 -24.89 -8.47
CA PRO A 680 -10.82 -26.33 -8.42
C PRO A 680 -10.39 -26.93 -7.08
N ILE A 681 -11.15 -27.88 -6.53
CA ILE A 681 -10.71 -28.61 -5.33
C ILE A 681 -9.49 -29.49 -5.64
N LYS A 682 -9.51 -30.16 -6.79
CA LYS A 682 -8.40 -30.99 -7.26
C LYS A 682 -7.08 -30.19 -7.21
N ASN A 683 -6.10 -30.75 -6.52
CA ASN A 683 -4.76 -30.18 -6.27
C ASN A 683 -4.69 -28.98 -5.30
N ASN A 684 -5.80 -28.51 -4.72
CA ASN A 684 -5.80 -27.38 -3.77
C ASN A 684 -6.26 -27.76 -2.36
N LEU A 685 -7.18 -28.72 -2.25
CA LEU A 685 -7.65 -29.23 -0.96
C LEU A 685 -7.78 -30.74 -1.04
N TYR A 686 -7.10 -31.44 -0.13
CA TYR A 686 -7.11 -32.90 -0.04
C TYR A 686 -7.83 -33.37 1.24
N ASN A 687 -7.63 -34.63 1.62
CA ASN A 687 -8.15 -35.20 2.87
C ASN A 687 -7.54 -34.54 4.11
N LEU A 688 -8.09 -34.88 5.29
CA LEU A 688 -7.62 -34.39 6.59
C LEU A 688 -6.15 -34.75 6.86
N PRO A 689 -5.40 -33.90 7.61
CA PRO A 689 -5.81 -32.63 8.20
C PRO A 689 -5.60 -31.41 7.30
N PHE A 690 -6.33 -30.32 7.55
CA PHE A 690 -6.11 -29.04 6.88
C PHE A 690 -6.50 -27.84 7.76
N THR A 691 -5.97 -26.67 7.41
CA THR A 691 -6.31 -25.38 8.02
C THR A 691 -6.55 -24.35 6.92
N VAL A 692 -7.54 -23.47 7.10
CA VAL A 692 -7.83 -22.35 6.20
C VAL A 692 -7.81 -21.07 7.02
N LEU A 693 -7.08 -20.05 6.57
CA LEU A 693 -7.13 -18.69 7.11
C LEU A 693 -7.30 -17.68 5.97
N CYS A 694 -8.02 -16.60 6.23
CA CYS A 694 -8.14 -15.47 5.33
C CYS A 694 -8.47 -14.20 6.11
N GLU A 695 -8.11 -13.06 5.55
CA GLU A 695 -8.52 -11.75 6.04
C GLU A 695 -9.86 -11.39 5.40
N VAL A 696 -10.80 -10.92 6.21
CA VAL A 696 -12.15 -10.61 5.77
C VAL A 696 -12.55 -9.25 6.31
N HIS A 697 -13.15 -8.43 5.45
CA HIS A 697 -13.75 -7.15 5.80
C HIS A 697 -15.23 -7.14 5.39
N LYS A 698 -16.14 -6.98 6.35
CA LYS A 698 -17.57 -6.84 6.07
C LYS A 698 -17.97 -5.36 5.97
N ASN A 699 -18.77 -5.04 4.95
CA ASN A 699 -19.30 -3.67 4.74
C ASN A 699 -20.68 -3.45 5.38
N TRP A 700 -21.09 -4.36 6.26
CA TRP A 700 -22.43 -4.45 6.81
C TRP A 700 -22.41 -4.79 8.30
N TYR A 701 -23.42 -4.32 9.02
CA TYR A 701 -23.66 -4.71 10.42
C TYR A 701 -24.81 -5.70 10.54
N LYS A 702 -25.68 -5.74 9.53
CA LYS A 702 -26.73 -6.75 9.40
C LYS A 702 -26.36 -7.73 8.30
N THR A 703 -26.49 -9.02 8.57
CA THR A 703 -26.08 -10.05 7.60
C THR A 703 -26.84 -9.88 6.26
N PRO A 704 -26.15 -9.82 5.11
CA PRO A 704 -26.75 -9.56 3.79
C PRO A 704 -27.75 -10.61 3.34
N ASN A 705 -27.70 -11.79 3.96
CA ASN A 705 -28.48 -12.98 3.69
C ASN A 705 -28.30 -13.98 4.84
N ALA A 706 -28.96 -15.14 4.77
CA ALA A 706 -29.04 -16.09 5.87
C ALA A 706 -27.69 -16.73 6.32
N ALA A 707 -26.65 -16.78 5.47
CA ALA A 707 -25.30 -17.13 5.93
C ALA A 707 -24.27 -16.71 4.87
N PRO A 708 -23.75 -15.48 4.93
CA PRO A 708 -22.76 -14.98 3.98
C PRO A 708 -21.52 -15.89 3.97
N ARG A 709 -21.12 -16.38 2.80
CA ARG A 709 -19.94 -17.24 2.63
C ARG A 709 -18.71 -16.39 2.46
N VAL A 710 -17.66 -16.75 3.17
CA VAL A 710 -16.30 -16.32 2.90
C VAL A 710 -15.62 -17.36 2.02
N PHE A 711 -15.78 -18.63 2.39
CA PHE A 711 -15.30 -19.78 1.66
C PHE A 711 -16.33 -20.90 1.79
N ASP A 712 -16.69 -21.53 0.68
CA ASP A 712 -17.43 -22.77 0.74
C ASP A 712 -17.12 -23.69 -0.44
N THR A 713 -17.57 -24.93 -0.37
CA THR A 713 -17.42 -25.88 -1.47
C THR A 713 -18.71 -26.02 -2.27
N GLY A 714 -18.62 -26.22 -3.58
CA GLY A 714 -19.75 -26.55 -4.46
C GLY A 714 -19.49 -27.83 -5.27
N GLY A 715 -20.54 -28.54 -5.69
CA GLY A 715 -20.41 -29.79 -6.46
C GLY A 715 -19.83 -30.97 -5.67
N HIS A 716 -19.97 -30.93 -4.34
CA HIS A 716 -19.61 -32.01 -3.42
C HIS A 716 -20.80 -32.93 -3.15
N GLN A 717 -20.57 -34.06 -2.47
CA GLN A 717 -21.62 -34.98 -2.06
C GLN A 717 -22.56 -34.32 -1.02
N THR A 718 -23.79 -34.81 -0.93
CA THR A 718 -24.73 -34.38 0.12
C THR A 718 -24.11 -34.55 1.51
N GLY A 719 -24.18 -33.50 2.33
CA GLY A 719 -23.59 -33.50 3.67
C GLY A 719 -22.08 -33.28 3.74
N ALA A 720 -21.38 -33.20 2.60
CA ALA A 720 -19.92 -33.03 2.57
C ALA A 720 -19.45 -31.57 2.36
N ALA A 721 -20.30 -30.59 2.62
CA ALA A 721 -19.96 -29.18 2.47
C ALA A 721 -18.90 -28.75 3.50
N ILE A 722 -17.92 -27.97 3.06
CA ILE A 722 -16.98 -27.26 3.92
C ILE A 722 -17.33 -25.78 3.83
N ILE A 723 -17.57 -25.13 4.96
CA ILE A 723 -18.15 -23.79 5.03
C ILE A 723 -17.35 -22.94 6.02
N LEU A 724 -16.92 -21.76 5.59
CA LEU A 724 -16.49 -20.63 6.41
C LEU A 724 -17.38 -19.44 6.06
N GLY A 725 -17.96 -18.80 7.06
CA GLY A 725 -18.82 -17.65 6.80
C GLY A 725 -19.29 -16.96 8.05
N PHE A 726 -20.37 -16.19 7.88
CA PHE A 726 -20.99 -15.44 8.96
C PHE A 726 -22.37 -16.01 9.28
N GLY A 727 -22.66 -16.12 10.57
CA GLY A 727 -23.96 -16.52 11.09
C GLY A 727 -24.76 -15.31 11.59
N SER A 728 -26.04 -15.54 11.83
CA SER A 728 -26.97 -14.59 12.43
C SER A 728 -27.74 -15.28 13.55
N SER A 729 -27.94 -14.61 14.68
CA SER A 729 -28.79 -15.05 15.79
C SER A 729 -29.57 -13.86 16.36
N ALA A 730 -30.44 -14.11 17.33
CA ALA A 730 -31.19 -13.05 18.00
C ALA A 730 -30.28 -12.09 18.80
N ASP A 731 -29.19 -12.62 19.36
CA ASP A 731 -28.29 -11.88 20.25
C ASP A 731 -27.08 -11.28 19.53
N TYR A 732 -26.62 -11.94 18.46
CA TYR A 732 -25.39 -11.57 17.74
C TYR A 732 -25.59 -11.75 16.23
N ASP A 733 -25.37 -10.71 15.44
CA ASP A 733 -25.42 -10.78 13.98
C ASP A 733 -24.03 -10.62 13.37
N GLY A 734 -23.73 -11.45 12.37
CA GLY A 734 -22.43 -11.43 11.70
C GLY A 734 -21.29 -12.08 12.49
N PHE A 735 -21.56 -13.11 13.31
CA PHE A 735 -20.50 -13.85 14.00
C PHE A 735 -19.77 -14.81 13.04
N PRO A 736 -18.42 -14.89 13.11
CA PRO A 736 -17.66 -15.90 12.39
C PRO A 736 -18.02 -17.32 12.77
N TYR A 737 -18.15 -18.18 11.76
CA TYR A 737 -18.39 -19.59 11.98
C TYR A 737 -17.83 -20.46 10.86
N CYS A 738 -17.60 -21.73 11.19
CA CYS A 738 -17.37 -22.78 10.21
C CYS A 738 -18.35 -23.94 10.42
N ASP A 739 -18.61 -24.68 9.34
CA ASP A 739 -19.38 -25.92 9.36
C ASP A 739 -18.78 -26.89 8.35
N ILE A 740 -18.52 -28.11 8.81
CA ILE A 740 -17.92 -29.17 8.02
C ILE A 740 -18.63 -30.45 8.42
N GLY A 741 -19.39 -31.06 7.51
CA GLY A 741 -20.08 -32.33 7.80
C GLY A 741 -20.93 -32.32 9.08
N GLY A 742 -21.59 -31.19 9.39
CA GLY A 742 -22.44 -31.01 10.57
C GLY A 742 -21.71 -30.53 11.83
N ALA A 743 -20.37 -30.41 11.80
CA ALA A 743 -19.61 -29.85 12.90
C ALA A 743 -19.59 -28.32 12.84
N ASN A 744 -20.68 -27.71 13.29
CA ASN A 744 -20.82 -26.26 13.36
C ASN A 744 -20.07 -25.67 14.56
N ARG A 745 -19.23 -24.66 14.34
CA ARG A 745 -18.39 -23.98 15.33
C ARG A 745 -18.37 -22.48 15.08
N ARG A 746 -18.33 -21.66 16.13
CA ARG A 746 -18.47 -20.19 16.04
C ARG A 746 -17.60 -19.45 17.04
N VAL A 747 -17.30 -18.19 16.71
CA VAL A 747 -16.62 -17.22 17.57
C VAL A 747 -17.55 -16.00 17.70
N ASN A 748 -18.41 -15.98 18.71
CA ASN A 748 -19.46 -14.96 18.85
C ASN A 748 -18.90 -13.60 19.25
N GLU A 749 -17.77 -13.59 19.95
CA GLU A 749 -17.10 -12.43 20.51
C GLU A 749 -16.67 -11.41 19.45
N ASN A 750 -16.47 -11.88 18.21
CA ASN A 750 -16.03 -11.07 17.09
C ASN A 750 -17.18 -10.63 16.17
N ALA A 751 -18.44 -10.85 16.54
CA ALA A 751 -19.59 -10.50 15.70
C ALA A 751 -19.66 -9.02 15.34
N SER A 752 -19.21 -8.13 16.22
CA SER A 752 -19.22 -6.68 16.00
C SER A 752 -18.05 -6.16 15.15
N LEU A 753 -16.99 -6.95 14.95
CA LEU A 753 -15.80 -6.52 14.22
C LEU A 753 -16.08 -6.40 12.72
N GLU A 754 -15.67 -5.31 12.07
CA GLU A 754 -15.77 -5.20 10.61
C GLU A 754 -14.64 -5.94 9.90
N LYS A 755 -13.42 -5.84 10.44
CA LYS A 755 -12.19 -6.46 9.90
C LYS A 755 -11.70 -7.54 10.85
N MET A 756 -11.35 -8.69 10.30
CA MET A 756 -10.85 -9.81 11.08
C MET A 756 -10.14 -10.83 10.20
N VAL A 757 -9.21 -11.58 10.80
CA VAL A 757 -8.83 -12.90 10.28
C VAL A 757 -9.96 -13.87 10.60
N MET A 758 -10.32 -14.72 9.65
CA MET A 758 -11.24 -15.82 9.82
C MET A 758 -10.62 -17.11 9.33
N GLY A 759 -11.00 -18.22 9.94
CA GLY A 759 -10.56 -19.51 9.48
C GLY A 759 -11.21 -20.70 10.15
N MET A 760 -10.71 -21.86 9.78
CA MET A 760 -11.06 -23.14 10.38
C MET A 760 -9.84 -24.05 10.41
N ARG A 761 -9.83 -24.97 11.37
CA ARG A 761 -8.86 -26.07 11.43
C ARG A 761 -9.61 -27.38 11.52
N VAL A 762 -9.13 -28.37 10.78
CA VAL A 762 -9.57 -29.76 10.89
C VAL A 762 -8.35 -30.65 11.15
N LYS A 763 -8.39 -31.35 12.27
CA LYS A 763 -7.36 -32.31 12.69
C LYS A 763 -7.59 -33.69 12.06
N SER A 764 -6.58 -34.54 12.12
CA SER A 764 -6.62 -35.91 11.59
C SER A 764 -7.63 -36.80 12.31
N ASP A 765 -7.99 -36.47 13.56
CA ASP A 765 -9.01 -37.15 14.37
C ASP A 765 -10.45 -36.63 14.12
N GLN A 766 -10.60 -35.79 13.08
CA GLN A 766 -11.83 -35.10 12.67
C GLN A 766 -12.27 -33.96 13.60
N SER A 767 -11.48 -33.58 14.59
CA SER A 767 -11.80 -32.43 15.44
C SER A 767 -11.70 -31.12 14.65
N THR A 768 -12.75 -30.31 14.70
CA THR A 768 -12.89 -29.04 13.99
C THR A 768 -13.06 -27.87 14.95
N CYS A 769 -12.47 -26.72 14.62
CA CYS A 769 -12.74 -25.44 15.30
C CYS A 769 -12.80 -24.30 14.29
N ALA A 770 -13.56 -23.26 14.64
CA ALA A 770 -13.51 -21.96 13.98
C ALA A 770 -12.45 -21.09 14.65
N VAL A 771 -11.79 -20.22 13.88
CA VAL A 771 -10.88 -19.20 14.40
C VAL A 771 -11.25 -17.83 13.86
N SER A 772 -11.14 -16.82 14.71
CA SER A 772 -11.18 -15.43 14.29
C SER A 772 -10.35 -14.53 15.20
N ASN A 773 -9.46 -13.70 14.62
CA ASN A 773 -8.51 -12.85 15.36
C ASN A 773 -7.88 -13.57 16.56
N GLY A 774 -7.27 -14.73 16.30
CA GLY A 774 -6.64 -15.60 17.29
C GLY A 774 -7.56 -16.24 18.35
N ARG A 775 -8.86 -15.94 18.37
CA ARG A 775 -9.85 -16.65 19.19
C ARG A 775 -10.22 -17.95 18.52
N ILE A 776 -10.05 -19.07 19.22
CA ILE A 776 -10.33 -20.42 18.72
C ILE A 776 -11.55 -20.96 19.48
N SER A 777 -12.57 -21.40 18.76
CA SER A 777 -13.76 -22.00 19.35
C SER A 777 -13.44 -23.36 20.00
N SER A 778 -14.32 -23.87 20.86
CA SER A 778 -14.26 -25.26 21.29
C SER A 778 -14.30 -26.24 20.10
N GLU A 779 -13.68 -27.41 20.23
CA GLU A 779 -13.60 -28.38 19.14
C GLU A 779 -14.83 -29.32 19.08
N THR A 780 -15.17 -29.80 17.89
CA THR A 780 -16.14 -30.90 17.70
C THR A 780 -15.85 -31.69 16.45
N LYS A 781 -16.19 -32.98 16.49
CA LYS A 781 -15.90 -33.91 15.42
C LYS A 781 -16.83 -33.72 14.23
N THR A 782 -16.23 -33.60 13.05
CA THR A 782 -16.94 -33.69 11.77
C THR A 782 -17.19 -35.14 11.39
N THR A 783 -18.27 -35.39 10.66
CA THR A 783 -18.49 -36.68 9.95
C THR A 783 -17.86 -36.68 8.55
N TRP A 784 -17.28 -35.55 8.13
CA TRP A 784 -16.64 -35.41 6.84
C TRP A 784 -15.41 -36.31 6.75
N SER A 785 -15.32 -37.08 5.66
CA SER A 785 -14.25 -38.03 5.41
C SER A 785 -13.43 -37.68 4.16
N TYR A 786 -14.09 -37.18 3.11
CA TYR A 786 -13.46 -36.74 1.86
C TYR A 786 -14.40 -35.84 1.04
N ILE A 787 -13.84 -35.14 0.05
CA ILE A 787 -14.58 -34.38 -0.96
C ILE A 787 -14.24 -34.90 -2.37
N GLN A 788 -15.21 -34.87 -3.29
CA GLN A 788 -14.97 -35.27 -4.68
C GLN A 788 -13.99 -34.33 -5.37
N ASN A 789 -13.09 -34.89 -6.18
CA ASN A 789 -12.13 -34.11 -6.97
C ASN A 789 -12.79 -33.14 -7.97
N SER A 790 -14.03 -33.41 -8.37
CA SER A 790 -14.84 -32.53 -9.26
C SER A 790 -15.44 -31.33 -8.55
N ALA A 791 -15.38 -31.27 -7.21
CA ALA A 791 -15.89 -30.14 -6.45
C ALA A 791 -15.07 -28.88 -6.71
N THR A 792 -15.65 -27.74 -6.35
CA THR A 792 -15.04 -26.41 -6.51
C THR A 792 -15.02 -25.71 -5.18
N ILE A 793 -13.92 -25.01 -4.91
CA ILE A 793 -13.86 -23.97 -3.89
C ILE A 793 -14.55 -22.75 -4.47
N ARG A 794 -15.46 -22.16 -3.70
CA ARG A 794 -16.12 -20.90 -3.97
C ARG A 794 -15.71 -19.91 -2.90
N ILE A 795 -15.40 -18.69 -3.32
CA ILE A 795 -14.91 -17.64 -2.44
C ILE A 795 -15.92 -16.50 -2.49
N GLY A 796 -16.46 -16.12 -1.33
CA GLY A 796 -17.36 -14.99 -1.17
C GLY A 796 -18.81 -15.15 -1.67
N GLY A 797 -19.22 -16.29 -2.24
CA GLY A 797 -20.60 -16.50 -2.73
C GLY A 797 -20.85 -17.82 -3.47
N GLN A 798 -22.12 -18.22 -3.61
CA GLN A 798 -22.46 -19.58 -4.10
C GLN A 798 -22.91 -19.67 -5.56
N THR A 799 -23.78 -18.75 -6.00
CA THR A 799 -24.47 -18.84 -7.30
C THR A 799 -24.70 -17.48 -7.93
N THR A 800 -24.92 -17.45 -9.24
CA THR A 800 -25.20 -16.22 -9.99
C THR A 800 -26.47 -15.49 -9.52
N ALA A 801 -27.39 -16.20 -8.86
CA ALA A 801 -28.61 -15.65 -8.25
C ALA A 801 -28.37 -14.88 -6.93
N GLY A 802 -27.12 -14.67 -6.52
CA GLY A 802 -26.77 -13.86 -5.34
C GLY A 802 -26.91 -14.62 -4.01
N LEU A 803 -27.06 -15.95 -4.06
CA LEU A 803 -27.22 -16.75 -2.84
C LEU A 803 -25.93 -16.72 -2.00
N ARG A 804 -26.11 -16.42 -0.71
CA ARG A 804 -25.08 -16.52 0.34
C ARG A 804 -23.80 -15.71 0.06
N HIS A 805 -23.89 -14.57 -0.62
CA HIS A 805 -22.72 -13.73 -0.91
C HIS A 805 -22.25 -12.94 0.32
N LEU A 806 -20.96 -12.62 0.35
CA LEU A 806 -20.30 -11.92 1.44
C LEU A 806 -20.75 -10.47 1.57
N PHE A 807 -20.80 -9.70 0.47
CA PHE A 807 -20.91 -8.23 0.50
C PHE A 807 -19.78 -7.59 1.30
N GLY A 808 -18.55 -7.83 0.88
CA GLY A 808 -17.35 -7.42 1.60
C GLY A 808 -16.09 -7.78 0.83
N HIS A 809 -14.96 -7.71 1.51
CA HIS A 809 -13.66 -7.98 0.91
C HIS A 809 -13.03 -9.24 1.49
N ILE A 810 -12.30 -9.95 0.64
CA ILE A 810 -11.46 -11.07 1.04
C ILE A 810 -10.03 -10.78 0.61
N ARG A 811 -9.09 -11.05 1.51
CA ARG A 811 -7.65 -10.90 1.28
C ARG A 811 -6.89 -12.07 1.91
N ASN A 812 -5.71 -12.34 1.37
CA ASN A 812 -4.73 -13.24 1.98
C ASN A 812 -5.29 -14.65 2.30
N PHE A 813 -6.02 -15.23 1.34
CA PHE A 813 -6.64 -16.54 1.49
C PHE A 813 -5.58 -17.65 1.41
N ARG A 814 -5.49 -18.46 2.46
CA ARG A 814 -4.44 -19.44 2.68
C ARG A 814 -5.01 -20.78 3.11
N ILE A 815 -4.51 -21.86 2.52
CA ILE A 815 -4.80 -23.25 2.91
C ILE A 815 -3.49 -23.95 3.22
N TRP A 816 -3.47 -24.70 4.32
CA TRP A 816 -2.42 -25.63 4.67
C TRP A 816 -2.99 -27.04 4.72
N HIS A 817 -2.31 -28.03 4.14
CA HIS A 817 -2.62 -29.46 4.25
C HIS A 817 -2.07 -30.05 5.56
N LYS A 818 -2.24 -29.30 6.64
CA LYS A 818 -1.93 -29.69 8.01
C LYS A 818 -2.80 -28.93 9.01
N ALA A 819 -2.93 -29.48 10.22
CA ALA A 819 -3.52 -28.77 11.34
C ALA A 819 -2.48 -27.84 11.98
N LEU A 820 -2.67 -26.53 11.87
CA LEU A 820 -1.81 -25.54 12.53
C LEU A 820 -2.00 -25.58 14.06
N THR A 821 -0.97 -25.21 14.82
CA THR A 821 -1.07 -25.06 16.29
C THR A 821 -1.92 -23.85 16.67
N ASP A 822 -2.37 -23.77 17.91
CA ASP A 822 -3.16 -22.62 18.39
C ASP A 822 -2.36 -21.31 18.27
N GLN A 823 -1.05 -21.36 18.52
CA GLN A 823 -0.14 -20.22 18.34
C GLN A 823 -0.01 -19.80 16.87
N GLN A 824 0.09 -20.76 15.94
CA GLN A 824 0.14 -20.47 14.50
C GLN A 824 -1.16 -19.88 13.95
N MET A 825 -2.30 -20.16 14.60
CA MET A 825 -3.60 -19.60 14.24
C MET A 825 -3.93 -18.29 15.00
N ALA A 826 -3.04 -17.81 15.87
CA ALA A 826 -3.25 -16.63 16.71
C ALA A 826 -3.16 -15.29 15.94
N GLU A 827 -3.27 -15.32 14.61
CA GLU A 827 -3.18 -14.13 13.75
C GLU A 827 -4.34 -13.16 14.00
N VAL A 828 -4.02 -11.87 14.06
CA VAL A 828 -4.95 -10.75 14.28
C VAL A 828 -4.68 -9.65 13.25
N ILE A 829 -5.74 -8.93 12.86
CA ILE A 829 -5.67 -7.70 12.05
C ILE A 829 -5.75 -6.48 12.95
#